data_AF-A0A932B1Y2-F1
#
_entry.id   AF-A0A932B1Y2-F1
#
_cell.length_a   1.000
_cell.length_b   1.000
_cell.length_c   1.000
_cell.angle_alpha   90.00
_cell.angle_beta   90.00
_cell.angle_gamma   90.00
#
_symmetry.space_group_name_H-M   'P 1'
#
loop_
_entity.id
_entity.type
_entity.pdbx_description
1 polymer ?
#
loop_
_entity_poly.entity_id
_entity_poly.type
_entity_poly.pdbx_seq_one_letter_code
_entity_poly.pdbx_strand_id
1 'polypeptide(L)'
;MNTKDNASPVAITIQAQLLDAANSDKKVEAMAYAFSSEATFLGSAPLNDKGEASLKLQPKVPADTMRVLVGPRLDDKAPDFAELMRRGALEQHLSYSPRLRELKAQFTVYSPIWLCWLRSAVFVQGQLLKQVSIGGSVVDFPVCNATVEIYEVDPLYIIIPKLPLLVIDRLRDIIASGRIKEPVLTLPPHGPGPIPEPGPDPLPLSVTGAQLRRLHTTTLAALSHAPTADSMASLTALSEATELRYLAQTGSALQFQQALIQNPVLIRPLLCWLYPRFVTMQRVGTALTDSCGHFRTVFFQGCHNHDVPDLYFKATQPIFGPIKATIYAPTPVACHTWWDYVSGTEVKLYTSSPFAHTCAPCPPVVGPNGAGRWVAFLAIGGVPLSQIYGTSKALKDSTPPAVLAAKRGLTADGRPWGGLLRPRLLFANELEALGVRHYQISWRRGFSGLFQPLKDGIQHYYRHDVNTPSGVFPAWTPYTLGPKPVPTGGGTEVPDLTQIPYASVAPEGVWDTPPSAGEIIEHLSSAKFPTQLFAPGLRYNANGTPVSGTSDESGQYQLKVDLFDEHGQPIDIHALGIKFVVPDVPDLSGTICTTDADPLGLVVGNSMVITLHVDNNHCFAQIPAPSIGSTFADDCCGVLQAQDGDVVSLPYQAWHPHGFANYSFVTVRGASNVLNRSQDPLNPGQPLRVDDPGTPLVNEDPTGGSPATMTVHELMTINLPPTCNQAGCVVAGFSENLYVDSTATDGWNYELGYDASAVRAFVLSKVALPAA
;
A
#
# COMPACT_ATOMS: atom_id res chain seq x y z
N MET A 1 -70.81 33.74 18.64
CA MET A 1 -69.88 34.83 19.01
C MET A 1 -68.47 34.33 18.78
N ASN A 2 -67.80 34.92 17.78
CA ASN A 2 -66.39 34.70 17.46
C ASN A 2 -65.52 35.45 18.47
N THR A 3 -64.63 34.76 19.17
CA THR A 3 -63.38 35.34 19.66
C THR A 3 -62.25 34.36 19.36
N LYS A 4 -61.76 34.44 18.12
CA LYS A 4 -60.38 34.03 17.83
C LYS A 4 -59.49 34.99 18.62
N ASP A 5 -58.95 34.54 19.75
CA ASP A 5 -57.76 35.16 20.32
C ASP A 5 -56.61 34.93 19.33
N ASN A 6 -56.47 35.86 18.38
CA ASN A 6 -55.25 36.02 17.61
C ASN A 6 -54.17 36.48 18.60
N ALA A 7 -53.49 35.52 19.23
CA ALA A 7 -52.24 35.79 19.92
C ALA A 7 -51.29 36.45 18.90
N SER A 8 -50.96 37.71 19.14
CA SER A 8 -50.12 38.49 18.25
C SER A 8 -48.67 38.00 18.34
N PRO A 9 -47.90 37.99 17.24
CA PRO A 9 -46.51 37.53 17.25
C PRO A 9 -45.67 38.41 18.18
N VAL A 10 -44.81 37.78 18.97
CA VAL A 10 -43.89 38.47 19.88
C VAL A 10 -42.68 38.91 19.06
N ALA A 11 -42.35 40.20 19.13
CA ALA A 11 -41.16 40.74 18.49
C ALA A 11 -40.02 40.79 19.51
N ILE A 12 -38.87 40.23 19.15
CA ILE A 12 -37.62 40.37 19.89
C ILE A 12 -36.73 41.30 19.08
N THR A 13 -36.29 42.39 19.69
CA THR A 13 -35.29 43.29 19.12
C THR A 13 -33.95 43.00 19.78
N ILE A 14 -32.99 42.60 18.98
CA ILE A 14 -31.64 42.26 19.41
C ILE A 14 -30.71 43.38 18.95
N GLN A 15 -29.88 43.86 19.87
CA GLN A 15 -28.81 44.79 19.59
C GLN A 15 -27.49 44.18 20.08
N ALA A 16 -26.59 43.85 19.17
CA ALA A 16 -25.26 43.35 19.51
C ALA A 16 -24.18 44.30 19.00
N GLN A 17 -23.36 44.80 19.92
CA GLN A 17 -22.21 45.61 19.59
C GLN A 17 -20.97 44.73 19.49
N LEU A 18 -20.40 44.59 18.28
CA LEU A 18 -19.10 43.97 18.09
C LEU A 18 -18.01 45.03 18.35
N LEU A 19 -17.34 44.92 19.50
CA LEU A 19 -16.29 45.87 19.90
C LEU A 19 -15.09 45.77 18.96
N ASP A 20 -14.51 46.90 18.56
CA ASP A 20 -13.33 47.01 17.67
C ASP A 20 -13.51 46.48 16.23
N ALA A 21 -14.69 45.97 15.86
CA ALA A 21 -14.94 45.45 14.52
C ALA A 21 -14.90 46.53 13.42
N ALA A 22 -15.26 47.78 13.75
CA ALA A 22 -15.21 48.91 12.82
C ALA A 22 -13.78 49.31 12.40
N ASN A 23 -12.77 48.89 13.17
CA ASN A 23 -11.34 49.14 12.90
C ASN A 23 -10.67 47.94 12.18
N SER A 24 -11.44 46.94 11.75
CA SER A 24 -10.96 45.71 11.12
C SER A 24 -11.50 45.60 9.70
N ASP A 25 -10.64 45.31 8.72
CA ASP A 25 -11.03 45.07 7.32
C ASP A 25 -11.79 43.75 7.11
N LYS A 26 -11.91 42.91 8.15
CA LYS A 26 -12.59 41.60 8.09
C LYS A 26 -14.06 41.72 8.49
N LYS A 27 -14.96 41.35 7.57
CA LYS A 27 -16.42 41.31 7.82
C LYS A 27 -16.80 40.00 8.55
N VAL A 28 -17.53 40.13 9.66
CA VAL A 28 -18.06 39.00 10.45
C VAL A 28 -19.55 38.83 10.15
N GLU A 29 -19.97 37.65 9.70
CA GLU A 29 -21.40 37.33 9.55
C GLU A 29 -21.96 36.78 10.88
N ALA A 30 -22.54 37.68 11.70
CA ALA A 30 -23.20 37.32 12.96
C ALA A 30 -24.72 37.14 12.78
N MET A 31 -25.29 36.21 13.53
CA MET A 31 -26.72 35.88 13.55
C MET A 31 -27.26 35.91 14.98
N ALA A 32 -28.53 36.29 15.12
CA ALA A 32 -29.29 36.18 16.35
C ALA A 32 -30.17 34.93 16.29
N TYR A 33 -30.23 34.17 17.38
CA TYR A 33 -30.98 32.93 17.51
C TYR A 33 -31.89 32.98 18.73
N ALA A 34 -33.06 32.35 18.64
CA ALA A 34 -33.98 32.20 19.77
C ALA A 34 -34.28 30.71 20.01
N PHE A 35 -34.22 30.31 21.28
CA PHE A 35 -34.50 28.96 21.75
C PHE A 35 -35.48 28.98 22.94
N SER A 36 -36.21 27.89 23.13
CA SER A 36 -36.99 27.67 24.36
C SER A 36 -36.08 27.43 25.56
N SER A 37 -36.65 27.39 26.78
CA SER A 37 -35.96 26.99 28.00
C SER A 37 -35.28 25.61 27.88
N GLU A 38 -35.89 24.70 27.12
CA GLU A 38 -35.42 23.34 26.86
C GLU A 38 -34.44 23.28 25.66
N ALA A 39 -33.91 24.42 25.21
CA ALA A 39 -33.00 24.52 24.07
C ALA A 39 -33.60 24.06 22.73
N THR A 40 -34.92 24.15 22.55
CA THR A 40 -35.56 23.88 21.26
C THR A 40 -35.52 25.13 20.37
N PHE A 41 -35.06 24.99 19.12
CA PHE A 41 -34.93 26.12 18.19
C PHE A 41 -36.28 26.75 17.83
N LEU A 42 -36.38 28.06 17.94
CA LEU A 42 -37.60 28.84 17.67
C LEU A 42 -37.48 29.77 16.46
N GLY A 43 -36.27 30.22 16.13
CA GLY A 43 -36.01 31.07 14.95
C GLY A 43 -34.65 31.78 14.97
N SER A 44 -34.24 32.32 13.83
CA SER A 44 -32.97 33.05 13.67
C SER A 44 -33.09 34.22 12.69
N ALA A 45 -32.29 35.27 12.88
CA ALA A 45 -32.24 36.45 12.01
C ALA A 45 -30.81 37.00 11.89
N PRO A 46 -30.37 37.47 10.70
CA PRO A 46 -29.06 38.10 10.54
C PRO A 46 -28.98 39.45 11.25
N LEU A 47 -27.81 39.75 11.79
CA LEU A 47 -27.50 41.10 12.25
C LEU A 47 -27.17 41.99 11.05
N ASN A 48 -27.71 43.20 11.03
CA ASN A 48 -27.35 44.20 10.03
C ASN A 48 -25.97 44.81 10.31
N ASP A 49 -25.45 45.67 9.42
CA ASP A 49 -24.14 46.31 9.59
C ASP A 49 -24.04 47.23 10.84
N LYS A 50 -25.16 47.51 11.51
CA LYS A 50 -25.24 48.25 12.79
C LYS A 50 -25.36 47.33 14.01
N GLY A 51 -25.38 46.01 13.82
CA GLY A 51 -25.51 45.02 14.89
C GLY A 51 -26.95 44.78 15.38
N GLU A 52 -27.96 45.15 14.60
CA GLU A 52 -29.37 45.01 14.99
C GLU A 52 -30.03 43.83 14.24
N ALA A 53 -30.88 43.09 14.95
CA ALA A 53 -31.72 42.02 14.39
C ALA A 53 -33.13 42.05 15.03
N SER A 54 -34.14 41.58 14.28
CA SER A 54 -35.51 41.44 14.79
C SER A 54 -36.08 40.07 14.47
N LEU A 55 -36.55 39.37 15.50
CA LEU A 55 -37.16 38.04 15.42
C LEU A 55 -38.65 38.15 15.73
N LYS A 56 -39.50 37.61 14.84
CA LYS A 56 -40.94 37.49 15.08
C LYS A 56 -41.27 36.02 15.36
N LEU A 57 -41.60 35.71 16.61
CA LEU A 57 -41.93 34.35 17.01
C LEU A 57 -43.44 34.15 17.06
N GLN A 58 -43.88 32.95 16.67
CA GLN A 58 -45.29 32.56 16.80
C GLN A 58 -45.59 32.12 18.25
N PRO A 59 -46.76 32.46 18.81
CA PRO A 59 -47.08 32.35 20.24
C PRO A 59 -47.42 30.92 20.72
N LYS A 60 -46.81 29.89 20.13
CA LYS A 60 -46.99 28.49 20.58
C LYS A 60 -46.09 28.12 21.78
N VAL A 61 -45.33 29.07 22.31
CA VAL A 61 -44.43 28.87 23.44
C VAL A 61 -45.20 29.14 24.75
N PRO A 62 -45.20 28.21 25.72
CA PRO A 62 -45.71 28.47 27.07
C PRO A 62 -45.08 29.74 27.68
N ALA A 63 -45.73 30.35 28.67
CA ALA A 63 -45.19 31.50 29.37
C ALA A 63 -43.96 31.08 30.21
N ASP A 64 -42.80 30.99 29.57
CA ASP A 64 -41.53 30.50 30.11
C ASP A 64 -40.36 31.45 29.81
N THR A 65 -39.17 31.09 30.31
CA THR A 65 -37.92 31.81 30.03
C THR A 65 -37.39 31.42 28.66
N MET A 66 -37.21 32.39 27.77
CA MET A 66 -36.65 32.20 26.44
C MET A 66 -35.15 32.50 26.43
N ARG A 67 -34.39 31.79 25.60
CA ARG A 67 -32.94 31.93 25.48
C ARG A 67 -32.64 32.62 24.15
N VAL A 68 -32.09 33.83 24.19
CA VAL A 68 -31.66 34.55 22.98
C VAL A 68 -30.15 34.50 22.90
N LEU A 69 -29.62 34.18 21.72
CA LEU A 69 -28.20 34.04 21.47
C LEU A 69 -27.75 34.95 20.34
N VAL A 70 -26.51 35.45 20.42
CA VAL A 70 -25.81 36.08 19.30
C VAL A 70 -24.51 35.31 19.06
N GLY A 71 -24.34 34.82 17.84
CA GLY A 71 -23.20 33.96 17.48
C GLY A 71 -22.90 33.96 15.99
N PRO A 72 -21.94 33.14 15.54
CA PRO A 72 -21.59 33.05 14.13
C PRO A 72 -22.71 32.39 13.34
N ARG A 73 -22.77 32.69 12.03
CA ARG A 73 -23.70 32.04 11.12
C ARG A 73 -23.46 30.53 11.04
N LEU A 74 -24.56 29.78 11.15
CA LEU A 74 -24.66 28.35 10.86
C LEU A 74 -25.58 28.17 9.64
N ASP A 75 -25.23 27.25 8.74
CA ASP A 75 -26.01 26.99 7.52
C ASP A 75 -27.18 26.01 7.74
N ASP A 76 -27.30 25.44 8.94
CA ASP A 76 -28.38 24.54 9.30
C ASP A 76 -29.72 25.27 9.43
N LYS A 77 -30.78 24.67 8.87
CA LYS A 77 -32.16 25.19 8.97
C LYS A 77 -32.69 25.20 10.41
N ALA A 78 -32.16 24.33 11.26
CA ALA A 78 -32.47 24.24 12.69
C ALA A 78 -31.14 24.08 13.45
N PRO A 79 -30.46 25.19 13.76
CA PRO A 79 -29.14 25.18 14.39
C PRO A 79 -29.20 24.56 15.79
N ASP A 80 -28.20 23.74 16.09
CA ASP A 80 -28.06 23.11 17.41
C ASP A 80 -27.56 24.10 18.47
N PHE A 81 -28.18 24.03 19.64
CA PHE A 81 -27.86 24.92 20.75
C PHE A 81 -26.43 24.69 21.28
N ALA A 82 -26.02 23.43 21.43
CA ALA A 82 -24.70 23.10 21.97
C ALA A 82 -23.58 23.55 21.02
N GLU A 83 -23.79 23.41 19.71
CA GLU A 83 -22.85 23.89 18.69
C GLU A 83 -22.67 25.42 18.71
N LEU A 84 -23.75 26.20 18.86
CA LEU A 84 -23.65 27.67 18.98
C LEU A 84 -22.84 28.10 20.21
N MET A 85 -23.11 27.47 21.36
CA MET A 85 -22.36 27.74 22.59
C MET A 85 -20.89 27.33 22.47
N ARG A 86 -20.59 26.20 21.81
CA ARG A 86 -19.21 25.76 21.52
C ARG A 86 -18.46 26.79 20.68
N ARG A 87 -19.11 27.41 19.70
CA ARG A 87 -18.57 28.52 18.89
C ARG A 87 -18.55 29.87 19.61
N GLY A 88 -18.80 29.92 20.92
CA GLY A 88 -18.73 31.15 21.70
C GLY A 88 -19.87 32.12 21.44
N ALA A 89 -21.05 31.63 21.05
CA ALA A 89 -22.26 32.44 21.06
C ALA A 89 -22.54 32.96 22.48
N LEU A 90 -22.95 34.21 22.59
CA LEU A 90 -23.36 34.81 23.85
C LEU A 90 -24.84 34.59 24.07
N GLU A 91 -25.21 34.22 25.29
CA GLU A 91 -26.59 33.91 25.67
C GLU A 91 -27.17 34.95 26.64
N GLN A 92 -28.43 35.33 26.43
CA GLN A 92 -29.23 36.11 27.36
C GLN A 92 -30.60 35.44 27.57
N HIS A 93 -30.96 35.20 28.84
CA HIS A 93 -32.30 34.75 29.22
C HIS A 93 -33.27 35.93 29.25
N LEU A 94 -34.42 35.77 28.59
CA LEU A 94 -35.51 36.73 28.59
C LEU A 94 -36.76 36.08 29.18
N SER A 95 -37.31 36.67 30.23
CA SER A 95 -38.60 36.24 30.77
C SER A 95 -39.72 36.71 29.85
N TYR A 96 -40.50 35.76 29.31
CA TYR A 96 -41.62 36.04 28.44
C TYR A 96 -42.94 36.05 29.22
N SER A 97 -43.73 37.11 29.05
CA SER A 97 -45.10 37.20 29.55
C SER A 97 -46.05 37.50 28.38
N PRO A 98 -47.22 36.84 28.27
CA PRO A 98 -48.19 37.07 27.19
C PRO A 98 -48.70 38.52 27.05
N ARG A 99 -48.43 39.39 28.05
CA ARG A 99 -48.77 40.82 28.04
C ARG A 99 -47.66 41.71 27.45
N LEU A 100 -46.42 41.23 27.39
CA LEU A 100 -45.27 41.95 26.85
C LEU A 100 -45.15 41.65 25.36
N ARG A 101 -45.28 42.68 24.52
CA ARG A 101 -45.30 42.56 23.05
C ARG A 101 -43.94 42.72 22.39
N GLU A 102 -42.98 43.28 23.12
CA GLU A 102 -41.64 43.57 22.63
C GLU A 102 -40.63 43.18 23.71
N LEU A 103 -39.66 42.35 23.34
CA LEU A 103 -38.54 41.94 24.20
C LEU A 103 -37.25 42.51 23.62
N LYS A 104 -36.34 42.96 24.48
CA LYS A 104 -35.06 43.52 24.05
C LYS A 104 -33.92 42.69 24.60
N ALA A 105 -32.99 42.31 23.74
CA ALA A 105 -31.74 41.66 24.09
C ALA A 105 -30.57 42.55 23.69
N GLN A 106 -29.59 42.70 24.57
CA GLN A 106 -28.42 43.53 24.33
C GLN A 106 -27.15 42.73 24.60
N PHE A 107 -26.25 42.70 23.62
CA PHE A 107 -25.01 41.95 23.67
C PHE A 107 -23.83 42.88 23.40
N THR A 108 -22.75 42.70 24.17
CA THR A 108 -21.45 43.28 23.86
C THR A 108 -20.51 42.12 23.53
N VAL A 109 -20.14 42.00 22.25
CA VAL A 109 -19.25 40.95 21.76
C VAL A 109 -17.84 41.51 21.68
N TYR A 110 -16.96 41.07 22.57
CA TYR A 110 -15.57 41.53 22.62
C TYR A 110 -14.73 40.98 21.46
N SER A 111 -13.67 41.69 21.10
CA SER A 111 -12.76 41.37 19.99
C SER A 111 -12.30 39.90 19.94
N PRO A 112 -11.85 39.27 21.04
CA PRO A 112 -11.42 37.87 21.01
C PRO A 112 -12.52 36.88 20.58
N ILE A 113 -13.78 37.18 20.89
CA ILE A 113 -14.92 36.28 20.65
C ILE A 113 -15.29 36.30 19.17
N TRP A 114 -15.48 37.49 18.58
CA TRP A 114 -15.83 37.56 17.15
C TRP A 114 -14.64 37.27 16.23
N LEU A 115 -13.40 37.52 16.66
CA LEU A 115 -12.21 37.07 15.93
C LEU A 115 -12.09 35.55 15.91
N CYS A 116 -12.50 34.87 16.99
CA CYS A 116 -12.55 33.42 17.01
C CYS A 116 -13.50 32.88 15.93
N TRP A 117 -14.69 33.47 15.77
CA TRP A 117 -15.65 33.08 14.73
C TRP A 117 -15.06 33.11 13.30
N LEU A 118 -14.05 33.95 13.07
CA LEU A 118 -13.33 34.04 11.80
C LEU A 118 -12.11 33.10 11.70
N ARG A 119 -11.46 32.79 12.83
CA ARG A 119 -10.15 32.12 12.86
C ARG A 119 -10.22 30.65 13.25
N SER A 120 -11.37 30.15 13.69
CA SER A 120 -11.52 28.77 14.17
C SER A 120 -11.78 27.75 13.06
N ALA A 121 -11.76 28.14 11.77
CA ALA A 121 -11.93 27.20 10.67
C ALA A 121 -10.72 26.26 10.55
N VAL A 122 -10.97 24.96 10.68
CA VAL A 122 -10.00 23.88 10.49
C VAL A 122 -10.35 23.16 9.19
N PHE A 123 -9.45 23.22 8.22
CA PHE A 123 -9.57 22.49 6.97
C PHE A 123 -9.01 21.09 7.15
N VAL A 124 -9.82 20.08 6.85
CA VAL A 124 -9.43 18.68 6.93
C VAL A 124 -9.45 18.10 5.53
N GLN A 125 -8.34 17.48 5.13
CA GLN A 125 -8.25 16.76 3.87
C GLN A 125 -7.48 15.45 4.05
N GLY A 126 -7.81 14.46 3.23
CA GLY A 126 -7.16 13.17 3.28
C GLY A 126 -7.60 12.23 2.18
N GLN A 127 -7.04 11.02 2.22
CA GLN A 127 -7.30 9.95 1.25
C GLN A 127 -7.59 8.63 1.99
N LEU A 128 -8.64 7.92 1.57
CA LEU A 128 -9.00 6.60 2.07
C LEU A 128 -8.59 5.52 1.05
N LEU A 129 -7.74 4.60 1.49
CA LEU A 129 -7.03 3.62 0.66
C LEU A 129 -7.21 2.20 1.22
N LYS A 130 -7.10 1.20 0.36
CA LYS A 130 -7.05 -0.23 0.69
C LYS A 130 -5.79 -0.84 0.11
N GLN A 131 -4.99 -1.48 0.97
CA GLN A 131 -3.76 -2.15 0.54
C GLN A 131 -4.03 -3.59 0.11
N VAL A 132 -3.49 -3.96 -1.06
CA VAL A 132 -3.55 -5.32 -1.58
C VAL A 132 -2.16 -5.75 -2.01
N SER A 133 -1.72 -6.93 -1.56
CA SER A 133 -0.45 -7.52 -1.98
C SER A 133 -0.64 -8.29 -3.29
N ILE A 134 0.06 -7.89 -4.34
CA ILE A 134 0.02 -8.50 -5.67
C ILE A 134 1.47 -8.84 -6.08
N GLY A 135 1.78 -10.12 -6.28
CA GLY A 135 3.12 -10.55 -6.70
C GLY A 135 4.26 -10.14 -5.74
N GLY A 136 3.97 -10.04 -4.44
CA GLY A 136 4.93 -9.59 -3.42
C GLY A 136 5.09 -8.07 -3.30
N SER A 137 4.39 -7.29 -4.12
CA SER A 137 4.34 -5.82 -4.05
C SER A 137 3.01 -5.34 -3.46
N VAL A 138 3.06 -4.34 -2.57
CA VAL A 138 1.85 -3.73 -1.99
C VAL A 138 1.34 -2.62 -2.92
N VAL A 139 0.07 -2.72 -3.31
CA VAL A 139 -0.60 -1.74 -4.18
C VAL A 139 -1.76 -1.10 -3.43
N ASP A 140 -1.84 0.22 -3.49
CA ASP A 140 -2.89 1.04 -2.85
C ASP A 140 -4.06 1.25 -3.82
N PHE A 141 -5.27 0.85 -3.42
CA PHE A 141 -6.50 1.10 -4.16
C PHE A 141 -7.35 2.16 -3.46
N PRO A 142 -7.92 3.15 -4.18
CA PRO A 142 -8.78 4.17 -3.59
C PRO A 142 -10.13 3.57 -3.17
N VAL A 143 -10.64 3.99 -2.01
CA VAL A 143 -11.98 3.64 -1.54
C VAL A 143 -12.91 4.82 -1.81
N CYS A 144 -13.81 4.65 -2.78
CA CYS A 144 -14.68 5.70 -3.27
C CYS A 144 -16.09 5.62 -2.70
N ASN A 145 -16.84 6.74 -2.75
CA ASN A 145 -18.23 6.82 -2.27
C ASN A 145 -18.42 6.36 -0.80
N ALA A 146 -17.35 6.33 -0.02
CA ALA A 146 -17.38 6.17 1.42
C ALA A 146 -17.68 7.52 2.10
N THR A 147 -18.47 7.47 3.16
CA THR A 147 -18.71 8.58 4.08
C THR A 147 -17.67 8.54 5.20
N VAL A 148 -16.77 9.51 5.21
CA VAL A 148 -15.78 9.72 6.28
C VAL A 148 -16.38 10.65 7.32
N GLU A 149 -16.51 10.19 8.55
CA GLU A 149 -16.86 10.96 9.73
C GLU A 149 -15.59 11.38 10.46
N ILE A 150 -15.50 12.66 10.79
CA ILE A 150 -14.38 13.28 11.50
C ILE A 150 -14.84 13.57 12.93
N TYR A 151 -14.07 13.09 13.90
CA TYR A 151 -14.31 13.27 15.33
C TYR A 151 -13.18 14.10 15.95
N GLU A 152 -13.53 15.09 16.77
CA GLU A 152 -12.60 15.77 17.69
C GLU A 152 -12.54 14.94 18.99
N VAL A 153 -11.36 14.50 19.38
CA VAL A 153 -11.09 13.78 20.62
C VAL A 153 -10.88 14.79 21.74
N ASP A 154 -11.37 14.50 22.94
CA ASP A 154 -11.21 15.40 24.08
C ASP A 154 -9.72 15.70 24.34
N PRO A 155 -9.35 16.97 24.61
CA PRO A 155 -7.97 17.33 24.87
C PRO A 155 -7.44 16.76 26.18
N LEU A 156 -6.11 16.65 26.31
CA LEU A 156 -5.46 15.99 27.45
C LEU A 156 -5.79 16.63 28.80
N TYR A 157 -6.02 17.95 28.85
CA TYR A 157 -6.41 18.64 30.08
C TYR A 157 -7.82 18.27 30.57
N ILE A 158 -8.65 17.66 29.71
CA ILE A 158 -9.95 17.07 30.07
C ILE A 158 -9.80 15.58 30.37
N ILE A 159 -8.99 14.85 29.58
CA ILE A 159 -8.79 13.41 29.75
C ILE A 159 -8.08 13.09 31.07
N ILE A 160 -6.93 13.73 31.34
CA ILE A 160 -6.04 13.36 32.45
C ILE A 160 -6.73 13.44 33.83
N PRO A 161 -7.50 14.49 34.17
CA PRO A 161 -8.22 14.55 35.44
C PRO A 161 -9.32 13.49 35.61
N LYS A 162 -9.86 12.97 34.50
CA LYS A 162 -10.92 11.94 34.50
C LYS A 162 -10.36 10.51 34.55
N LEU A 163 -9.04 10.33 34.45
CA LEU A 163 -8.42 9.00 34.51
C LEU A 163 -8.64 8.36 35.89
N PRO A 164 -8.96 7.06 35.97
CA PRO A 164 -9.01 6.34 37.23
C PRO A 164 -7.67 6.42 37.98
N LEU A 165 -7.72 6.50 39.32
CA LEU A 165 -6.53 6.58 40.16
C LEU A 165 -5.50 5.48 39.86
N LEU A 166 -5.97 4.25 39.59
CA LEU A 166 -5.11 3.13 39.20
C LEU A 166 -4.27 3.40 37.94
N VAL A 167 -4.81 4.14 36.97
CA VAL A 167 -4.11 4.50 35.73
C VAL A 167 -3.09 5.59 36.01
N ILE A 168 -3.45 6.58 36.83
CA ILE A 168 -2.54 7.64 37.28
C ILE A 168 -1.36 7.06 38.07
N ASP A 169 -1.62 6.12 38.99
CA ASP A 169 -0.56 5.46 39.76
C ASP A 169 0.33 4.59 38.87
N ARG A 170 -0.23 3.92 37.86
CA ARG A 170 0.56 3.16 36.89
C ARG A 170 1.42 4.05 35.99
N LEU A 171 0.89 5.18 35.54
CA LEU A 171 1.66 6.23 34.85
C LEU A 171 2.80 6.73 35.73
N ARG A 172 2.52 6.98 37.01
CA ARG A 172 3.50 7.40 38.01
C ARG A 172 4.64 6.40 38.15
N ASP A 173 4.33 5.11 38.27
CA ASP A 173 5.33 4.04 38.36
C ASP A 173 6.20 3.94 37.10
N ILE A 174 5.60 4.04 35.90
CA ILE A 174 6.32 3.95 34.63
C ILE A 174 7.26 5.13 34.46
N ILE A 175 6.79 6.34 34.75
CA ILE A 175 7.57 7.57 34.64
C ILE A 175 8.67 7.61 35.71
N ALA A 176 8.37 7.22 36.96
CA ALA A 176 9.35 7.19 38.05
C ALA A 176 10.46 6.15 37.81
N SER A 177 10.11 4.97 37.30
CA SER A 177 11.06 3.86 37.06
C SER A 177 11.73 3.89 35.69
N GLY A 178 11.19 4.66 34.73
CA GLY A 178 11.65 4.67 33.34
C GLY A 178 11.46 3.33 32.62
N ARG A 179 10.59 2.45 33.14
CA ARG A 179 10.37 1.10 32.60
C ARG A 179 8.89 0.77 32.56
N ILE A 180 8.43 0.20 31.45
CA ILE A 180 7.11 -0.43 31.36
C ILE A 180 7.23 -1.83 31.99
N LYS A 181 6.66 -2.03 33.19
CA LYS A 181 6.56 -3.36 33.80
C LYS A 181 5.46 -4.17 33.09
N GLU A 182 5.79 -5.39 32.66
CA GLU A 182 4.82 -6.35 32.15
C GLU A 182 3.69 -6.57 33.18
N PRO A 183 2.42 -6.67 32.76
CA PRO A 183 1.33 -6.97 33.69
C PRO A 183 1.50 -8.38 34.25
N VAL A 184 1.63 -8.49 35.58
CA VAL A 184 1.48 -9.78 36.27
C VAL A 184 -0.01 -10.12 36.26
N LEU A 185 -0.45 -10.93 35.30
CA LEU A 185 -1.79 -11.53 35.28
C LEU A 185 -1.84 -12.68 36.31
N THR A 186 -2.06 -12.37 37.59
CA THR A 186 -2.64 -13.36 38.51
C THR A 186 -4.15 -13.39 38.30
N LEU A 187 -4.62 -14.31 37.45
CA LEU A 187 -6.05 -14.62 37.31
C LEU A 187 -6.52 -15.42 38.54
N PRO A 188 -7.60 -15.03 39.23
CA PRO A 188 -8.33 -15.93 40.11
C PRO A 188 -9.19 -16.92 39.29
N PRO A 189 -9.46 -18.13 39.81
CA PRO A 189 -10.10 -19.19 39.05
C PRO A 189 -11.55 -18.85 38.66
N HIS A 190 -11.83 -19.09 37.38
CA HIS A 190 -13.08 -19.02 36.62
C HIS A 190 -14.41 -18.97 37.39
N GLY A 191 -15.22 -17.93 37.10
CA GLY A 191 -16.68 -17.95 37.24
C GLY A 191 -17.34 -17.99 35.84
N PRO A 192 -18.46 -18.72 35.65
CA PRO A 192 -19.07 -18.89 34.33
C PRO A 192 -19.93 -17.67 34.00
N GLY A 193 -19.55 -16.92 32.97
CA GLY A 193 -20.36 -15.88 32.36
C GLY A 193 -20.15 -15.88 30.84
N PRO A 194 -21.19 -15.67 30.02
CA PRO A 194 -21.11 -15.81 28.58
C PRO A 194 -20.25 -14.70 27.96
N ILE A 195 -19.26 -15.12 27.19
CA ILE A 195 -18.40 -14.26 26.37
C ILE A 195 -19.18 -13.94 25.08
N PRO A 196 -19.32 -12.67 24.65
CA PRO A 196 -19.83 -12.34 23.33
C PRO A 196 -18.87 -12.85 22.25
N GLU A 197 -19.41 -13.54 21.24
CA GLU A 197 -18.63 -14.11 20.12
C GLU A 197 -17.86 -13.03 19.35
N PRO A 198 -16.54 -13.22 19.10
CA PRO A 198 -15.80 -12.46 18.09
C PRO A 198 -16.26 -12.86 16.69
N GLY A 199 -16.56 -11.86 15.85
CA GLY A 199 -16.83 -12.06 14.42
C GLY A 199 -15.59 -12.55 13.65
N PRO A 200 -15.77 -13.07 12.41
CA PRO A 200 -14.74 -13.78 11.68
C PRO A 200 -13.71 -12.84 11.04
N ASP A 201 -12.46 -12.94 11.49
CA ASP A 201 -11.28 -12.48 10.77
C ASP A 201 -10.80 -13.59 9.81
N PRO A 202 -10.51 -13.28 8.53
CA PRO A 202 -9.59 -14.08 7.74
C PRO A 202 -8.25 -13.34 7.58
N LEU A 203 -7.23 -13.81 8.31
CA LEU A 203 -5.82 -13.57 7.99
C LEU A 203 -5.40 -14.51 6.84
N PRO A 204 -4.71 -14.04 5.78
CA PRO A 204 -3.99 -14.93 4.87
C PRO A 204 -2.58 -15.16 5.43
N LEU A 205 -2.41 -16.22 6.22
CA LEU A 205 -1.08 -16.76 6.54
C LEU A 205 -0.98 -18.15 5.94
N SER A 206 -0.41 -18.24 4.74
CA SER A 206 0.02 -19.49 4.11
C SER A 206 1.26 -20.01 4.85
N VAL A 207 1.08 -20.63 6.02
CA VAL A 207 2.18 -21.29 6.74
C VAL A 207 2.14 -22.77 6.40
N THR A 208 3.17 -23.23 5.69
CA THR A 208 3.42 -24.65 5.42
C THR A 208 3.58 -25.41 6.74
N GLY A 209 3.09 -26.66 6.77
CA GLY A 209 2.88 -27.47 7.99
C GLY A 209 4.08 -27.80 8.88
N ALA A 210 5.27 -27.23 8.63
CA ALA A 210 6.48 -27.46 9.41
C ALA A 210 6.65 -26.52 10.63
N GLN A 211 5.93 -25.40 10.72
CA GLN A 211 6.05 -24.48 11.88
C GLN A 211 5.01 -24.68 13.00
N LEU A 212 4.00 -25.54 12.80
CA LEU A 212 2.91 -25.75 13.77
C LEU A 212 3.29 -26.53 15.04
N ARG A 213 4.54 -26.98 15.21
CA ARG A 213 4.99 -27.69 16.42
C ARG A 213 5.71 -26.83 17.47
N ARG A 214 5.85 -25.51 17.27
CA ARG A 214 6.51 -24.62 18.24
C ARG A 214 5.61 -23.58 18.92
N LEU A 215 4.32 -23.50 18.61
CA LEU A 215 3.41 -22.58 19.28
C LEU A 215 2.68 -23.28 20.43
N HIS A 216 3.33 -23.33 21.59
CA HIS A 216 2.64 -23.58 22.85
C HIS A 216 1.63 -22.45 23.12
N THR A 217 0.44 -22.86 23.56
CA THR A 217 -0.84 -22.16 23.70
C THR A 217 -0.90 -21.06 24.77
N THR A 218 0.02 -20.07 24.77
CA THR A 218 -0.04 -18.93 25.71
C THR A 218 0.10 -17.53 25.10
N THR A 219 0.26 -17.38 23.79
CA THR A 219 0.68 -16.09 23.19
C THR A 219 -0.40 -15.23 22.52
N LEU A 220 -1.66 -15.62 22.42
CA LEU A 220 -2.68 -14.76 21.78
C LEU A 220 -3.22 -13.63 22.68
N ALA A 221 -3.10 -13.74 24.01
CA ALA A 221 -3.49 -12.64 24.91
C ALA A 221 -2.34 -11.66 25.21
N ALA A 222 -1.08 -12.06 24.97
CA ALA A 222 0.12 -11.29 25.30
C ALA A 222 0.55 -10.29 24.20
N LEU A 223 0.07 -10.45 22.96
CA LEU A 223 0.40 -9.55 21.85
C LEU A 223 -0.39 -8.23 21.85
N SER A 224 -1.42 -8.09 22.69
CA SER A 224 -2.22 -6.86 22.79
C SER A 224 -1.62 -5.78 23.73
N HIS A 225 -0.49 -6.07 24.39
CA HIS A 225 0.10 -5.20 25.41
C HIS A 225 1.62 -5.00 25.29
N ALA A 226 2.23 -5.34 24.15
CA ALA A 226 3.63 -4.99 23.91
C ALA A 226 3.76 -3.47 23.64
N PRO A 227 4.73 -2.75 24.25
CA PRO A 227 4.94 -1.33 23.97
C PRO A 227 5.35 -1.12 22.51
N THR A 228 4.75 -0.12 21.86
CA THR A 228 5.09 0.26 20.48
C THR A 228 6.49 0.89 20.41
N ALA A 229 7.09 0.95 19.21
CA ALA A 229 8.37 1.64 19.00
C ALA A 229 8.33 3.11 19.48
N ASP A 230 7.20 3.79 19.30
CA ASP A 230 6.97 5.16 19.80
C ASP A 230 6.86 5.21 21.33
N SER A 231 6.30 4.17 21.97
CA SER A 231 6.29 4.05 23.43
C SER A 231 7.71 3.86 23.98
N MET A 232 8.56 3.12 23.27
CA MET A 232 9.98 2.92 23.62
C MET A 232 10.83 4.18 23.41
N ALA A 233 10.56 4.94 22.34
CA ALA A 233 11.19 6.25 22.12
C ALA A 233 10.77 7.26 23.20
N SER A 234 9.50 7.26 23.58
CA SER A 234 8.97 8.09 24.68
C SER A 234 9.59 7.73 26.03
N LEU A 235 9.85 6.44 26.28
CA LEU A 235 10.57 5.99 27.49
C LEU A 235 12.02 6.51 27.54
N THR A 236 12.66 6.65 26.37
CA THR A 236 14.02 7.20 26.28
C THR A 236 14.00 8.71 26.57
N ALA A 237 13.06 9.46 25.98
CA ALA A 237 12.87 10.89 26.26
C ALA A 237 12.37 11.17 27.70
N LEU A 238 11.59 10.25 28.29
CA LEU A 238 11.19 10.30 29.70
C LEU A 238 12.39 10.24 30.64
N SER A 239 13.48 9.55 30.25
CA SER A 239 14.69 9.47 31.08
C SER A 239 15.39 10.83 31.24
N GLU A 240 15.21 11.73 30.27
CA GLU A 240 15.75 13.09 30.20
C GLU A 240 14.83 14.15 30.86
N ALA A 241 13.53 13.85 31.01
CA ALA A 241 12.53 14.70 31.66
C ALA A 241 12.62 14.66 33.20
N THR A 242 13.71 15.21 33.75
CA THR A 242 14.03 15.17 35.19
C THR A 242 12.95 15.72 36.11
N GLU A 243 12.26 16.80 35.73
CA GLU A 243 11.18 17.42 36.50
C GLU A 243 9.93 16.53 36.58
N LEU A 244 9.50 15.94 35.46
CA LEU A 244 8.36 15.04 35.40
C LEU A 244 8.60 13.77 36.24
N ARG A 245 9.83 13.25 36.23
CA ARG A 245 10.25 12.11 37.07
C ARG A 245 10.27 12.46 38.56
N TYR A 246 10.77 13.64 38.90
CA TYR A 246 10.76 14.13 40.28
C TYR A 246 9.33 14.26 40.83
N LEU A 247 8.42 14.84 40.04
CA LEU A 247 7.01 14.98 40.39
C LEU A 247 6.26 13.64 40.41
N ALA A 248 6.66 12.66 39.61
CA ALA A 248 6.15 11.29 39.71
C ALA A 248 6.52 10.65 41.07
N GLN A 249 7.74 10.88 41.56
CA GLN A 249 8.23 10.26 42.79
C GLN A 249 7.76 10.96 44.07
N THR A 250 7.63 12.30 44.03
CA THR A 250 7.48 13.13 45.24
C THR A 250 6.29 14.07 45.22
N GLY A 251 5.68 14.29 44.04
CA GLY A 251 4.58 15.23 43.86
C GLY A 251 3.23 14.67 44.32
N SER A 252 2.36 15.57 44.79
CA SER A 252 0.94 15.26 45.03
C SER A 252 0.24 14.80 43.74
N ALA A 253 -0.90 14.11 43.85
CA ALA A 253 -1.67 13.66 42.68
C ALA A 253 -2.04 14.82 41.73
N LEU A 254 -2.40 15.98 42.27
CA LEU A 254 -2.72 17.17 41.47
C LEU A 254 -1.50 17.73 40.73
N GLN A 255 -0.36 17.85 41.42
CA GLN A 255 0.89 18.32 40.80
C GLN A 255 1.37 17.36 39.72
N PHE A 256 1.22 16.06 39.93
CA PHE A 256 1.58 15.06 38.94
C PHE A 256 0.66 15.14 37.72
N GLN A 257 -0.66 15.24 37.89
CA GLN A 257 -1.59 15.43 36.77
C GLN A 257 -1.30 16.70 35.97
N GLN A 258 -0.96 17.81 36.62
CA GLN A 258 -0.55 19.04 35.93
C GLN A 258 0.74 18.84 35.12
N ALA A 259 1.71 18.10 35.67
CA ALA A 259 2.94 17.77 34.96
C ALA A 259 2.68 16.86 33.74
N LEU A 260 1.72 15.93 33.82
CA LEU A 260 1.30 15.11 32.68
C LEU A 260 0.71 15.98 31.56
N ILE A 261 -0.14 16.95 31.90
CA ILE A 261 -0.77 17.87 30.93
C ILE A 261 0.30 18.73 30.23
N GLN A 262 1.34 19.15 30.95
CA GLN A 262 2.43 19.98 30.41
C GLN A 262 3.43 19.19 29.54
N ASN A 263 3.36 17.85 29.52
CA ASN A 263 4.25 16.98 28.74
C ASN A 263 3.47 16.10 27.75
N PRO A 264 2.65 16.68 26.86
CA PRO A 264 1.66 15.94 26.06
C PRO A 264 2.31 14.87 25.15
N VAL A 265 3.48 15.19 24.56
CA VAL A 265 4.23 14.30 23.66
C VAL A 265 4.61 12.98 24.33
N LEU A 266 4.98 13.01 25.61
CA LEU A 266 5.38 11.81 26.37
C LEU A 266 4.18 10.98 26.82
N ILE A 267 3.02 11.63 26.97
CA ILE A 267 1.81 11.00 27.53
C ILE A 267 0.94 10.34 26.46
N ARG A 268 0.87 10.88 25.24
CA ARG A 268 0.03 10.32 24.15
C ARG A 268 0.33 8.84 23.87
N PRO A 269 1.60 8.39 23.71
CA PRO A 269 1.91 6.98 23.48
C PRO A 269 1.59 6.11 24.71
N LEU A 270 1.77 6.63 25.92
CA LEU A 270 1.43 5.92 27.15
C LEU A 270 -0.09 5.79 27.35
N LEU A 271 -0.89 6.77 26.95
CA LEU A 271 -2.35 6.69 26.98
C LEU A 271 -2.89 5.66 26.00
N CYS A 272 -2.31 5.58 24.80
CA CYS A 272 -2.60 4.51 23.85
C CYS A 272 -2.39 3.12 24.49
N TRP A 273 -1.33 2.94 25.27
CA TRP A 273 -1.00 1.65 25.90
C TRP A 273 -1.81 1.36 27.18
N LEU A 274 -1.97 2.33 28.09
CA LEU A 274 -2.51 2.11 29.45
C LEU A 274 -4.02 2.26 29.56
N TYR A 275 -4.61 3.14 28.76
CA TYR A 275 -6.02 3.48 28.90
C TYR A 275 -6.74 3.65 27.55
N PRO A 276 -6.74 2.61 26.70
CA PRO A 276 -7.26 2.66 25.33
C PRO A 276 -8.78 2.88 25.18
N ARG A 277 -9.59 2.75 26.25
CA ARG A 277 -11.03 2.47 26.15
C ARG A 277 -12.00 3.63 26.42
N PHE A 278 -11.57 4.76 26.99
CA PHE A 278 -12.49 5.78 27.52
C PHE A 278 -12.13 7.22 27.12
N VAL A 279 -11.60 7.42 25.91
CA VAL A 279 -11.55 8.77 25.34
C VAL A 279 -12.91 9.13 24.76
N THR A 280 -13.47 10.24 25.23
CA THR A 280 -14.68 10.85 24.67
C THR A 280 -14.33 11.58 23.38
N MET A 281 -15.25 11.56 22.43
CA MET A 281 -15.08 12.20 21.14
C MET A 281 -16.41 12.75 20.64
N GLN A 282 -16.36 13.85 19.90
CA GLN A 282 -17.51 14.50 19.31
C GLN A 282 -17.34 14.54 17.80
N ARG A 283 -18.39 14.18 17.04
CA ARG A 283 -18.36 14.30 15.58
C ARG A 283 -18.38 15.78 15.20
N VAL A 284 -17.36 16.25 14.49
CA VAL A 284 -17.20 17.65 14.07
C VAL A 284 -17.38 17.86 12.58
N GLY A 285 -17.31 16.80 11.77
CA GLY A 285 -17.51 16.90 10.33
C GLY A 285 -17.82 15.56 9.68
N THR A 286 -18.29 15.66 8.44
CA THR A 286 -18.49 14.52 7.55
C THR A 286 -18.03 14.92 6.15
N ALA A 287 -17.41 13.98 5.43
CA ALA A 287 -16.95 14.16 4.06
C ALA A 287 -17.30 12.92 3.23
N LEU A 288 -17.52 13.10 1.93
CA LEU A 288 -17.62 12.00 0.98
C LEU A 288 -16.28 11.84 0.26
N THR A 289 -15.87 10.60 0.06
CA THR A 289 -14.73 10.27 -0.78
C THR A 289 -15.11 10.34 -2.25
N ASP A 290 -14.25 10.96 -3.06
CA ASP A 290 -14.39 10.99 -4.52
C ASP A 290 -13.96 9.64 -5.16
N SER A 291 -13.92 9.59 -6.50
CA SER A 291 -13.48 8.41 -7.26
C SER A 291 -12.03 8.01 -6.95
N CYS A 292 -11.24 8.91 -6.37
CA CYS A 292 -9.83 8.74 -6.02
C CYS A 292 -9.61 8.50 -4.52
N GLY A 293 -10.69 8.35 -3.76
CA GLY A 293 -10.62 8.18 -2.32
C GLY A 293 -10.30 9.47 -1.55
N HIS A 294 -10.19 10.63 -2.21
CA HIS A 294 -9.94 11.88 -1.50
C HIS A 294 -11.21 12.40 -0.85
N PHE A 295 -11.06 12.95 0.34
CA PHE A 295 -12.13 13.62 1.06
C PHE A 295 -11.62 14.95 1.60
N ARG A 296 -12.53 15.93 1.66
CA ARG A 296 -12.25 17.25 2.22
C ARG A 296 -13.46 17.78 2.96
N THR A 297 -13.22 18.45 4.08
CA THR A 297 -14.27 19.14 4.83
C THR A 297 -13.67 20.28 5.63
N VAL A 298 -14.54 21.17 6.10
CA VAL A 298 -14.19 22.23 7.04
C VAL A 298 -15.06 22.05 8.27
N PHE A 299 -14.45 22.12 9.44
CA PHE A 299 -15.18 22.29 10.68
C PHE A 299 -14.62 23.51 11.43
N PHE A 300 -15.39 24.01 12.39
CA PHE A 300 -14.95 25.15 13.21
C PHE A 300 -14.62 24.65 14.61
N GLN A 301 -13.44 25.00 15.13
CA GLN A 301 -13.03 24.71 16.49
C GLN A 301 -13.82 25.58 17.50
N GLY A 302 -14.00 25.07 18.72
CA GLY A 302 -14.68 25.81 19.78
C GLY A 302 -13.88 27.03 20.26
N CYS A 303 -14.54 28.15 20.52
CA CYS A 303 -13.86 29.41 20.89
C CYS A 303 -13.25 29.44 22.28
N HIS A 304 -13.62 28.49 23.11
CA HIS A 304 -13.09 28.31 24.45
C HIS A 304 -12.13 27.12 24.53
N ASN A 305 -11.81 26.49 23.39
CA ASN A 305 -10.79 25.45 23.30
C ASN A 305 -9.47 26.14 22.87
N HIS A 306 -8.48 26.10 23.77
CA HIS A 306 -7.17 26.72 23.54
C HIS A 306 -6.16 25.69 22.98
N ASP A 307 -6.57 24.44 22.81
CA ASP A 307 -5.74 23.35 22.29
C ASP A 307 -5.71 23.34 20.75
N VAL A 308 -4.82 22.56 20.15
CA VAL A 308 -4.89 22.21 18.73
C VAL A 308 -5.84 21.02 18.58
N PRO A 309 -6.71 20.96 17.55
CA PRO A 309 -7.70 19.88 17.45
C PRO A 309 -7.05 18.50 17.30
N ASP A 310 -7.52 17.52 18.08
CA ASP A 310 -7.12 16.12 18.00
C ASP A 310 -8.14 15.33 17.18
N LEU A 311 -7.75 14.79 16.01
CA LEU A 311 -8.71 14.21 15.06
C LEU A 311 -8.69 12.69 15.01
N TYR A 312 -9.87 12.08 15.02
CA TYR A 312 -10.08 10.66 14.78
C TYR A 312 -11.07 10.44 13.63
N PHE A 313 -10.83 9.42 12.81
CA PHE A 313 -11.57 9.18 11.57
C PHE A 313 -12.33 7.86 11.63
N LYS A 314 -13.59 7.87 11.18
CA LYS A 314 -14.35 6.66 10.85
C LYS A 314 -14.83 6.74 9.42
N ALA A 315 -14.82 5.64 8.67
CA ALA A 315 -15.44 5.57 7.37
C ALA A 315 -16.52 4.49 7.33
N THR A 316 -17.65 4.85 6.72
CA THR A 316 -18.76 3.94 6.45
C THR A 316 -19.05 3.94 4.96
N GLN A 317 -19.54 2.81 4.46
CA GLN A 317 -19.93 2.68 3.06
C GLN A 317 -21.27 1.96 2.99
N PRO A 318 -22.18 2.34 2.07
CA PRO A 318 -23.42 1.62 1.87
C PRO A 318 -23.15 0.22 1.33
N ILE A 319 -23.76 -0.79 1.95
CA ILE A 319 -23.68 -2.20 1.57
C ILE A 319 -25.07 -2.77 1.71
N PHE A 320 -25.61 -3.41 0.67
CA PHE A 320 -26.96 -3.99 0.69
C PHE A 320 -28.09 -2.97 0.92
N GLY A 321 -28.27 -2.01 0.01
CA GLY A 321 -29.38 -1.04 0.08
C GLY A 321 -29.16 0.04 1.16
N PRO A 322 -30.08 0.23 2.14
CA PRO A 322 -29.96 1.31 3.13
C PRO A 322 -28.96 1.03 4.26
N ILE A 323 -28.36 -0.17 4.33
CA ILE A 323 -27.43 -0.55 5.39
C ILE A 323 -26.07 0.09 5.12
N LYS A 324 -25.48 0.74 6.12
CA LYS A 324 -24.12 1.29 6.07
C LYS A 324 -23.22 0.41 6.92
N ALA A 325 -22.22 -0.24 6.31
CA ALA A 325 -21.21 -0.96 7.08
C ALA A 325 -20.06 -0.03 7.44
N THR A 326 -19.46 -0.29 8.59
CA THR A 326 -18.22 0.40 8.99
C THR A 326 -17.05 -0.27 8.28
N ILE A 327 -16.36 0.49 7.45
CA ILE A 327 -15.21 0.00 6.68
C ILE A 327 -13.88 0.48 7.28
N TYR A 328 -13.90 1.53 8.11
CA TYR A 328 -12.72 2.01 8.82
C TYR A 328 -13.15 2.57 10.17
N ALA A 329 -12.68 1.99 11.27
CA ALA A 329 -12.86 2.51 12.62
C ALA A 329 -11.81 1.86 13.54
N PRO A 330 -10.52 2.22 13.37
CA PRO A 330 -9.44 1.53 14.06
C PRO A 330 -9.53 1.77 15.57
N THR A 331 -9.36 0.70 16.34
CA THR A 331 -9.34 0.76 17.80
C THR A 331 -8.01 0.24 18.31
N PRO A 332 -7.46 0.82 19.39
CA PRO A 332 -8.07 1.84 20.25
C PRO A 332 -8.02 3.28 19.74
N VAL A 333 -9.04 4.10 20.03
CA VAL A 333 -9.17 5.48 19.51
C VAL A 333 -7.94 6.34 19.81
N ALA A 334 -7.45 6.31 21.05
CA ALA A 334 -6.28 7.10 21.48
C ALA A 334 -5.00 6.79 20.67
N CYS A 335 -4.87 5.56 20.14
CA CYS A 335 -3.73 5.14 19.33
C CYS A 335 -3.83 5.59 17.86
N HIS A 336 -5.04 5.85 17.39
CA HIS A 336 -5.33 6.23 16.01
C HIS A 336 -5.85 7.67 15.90
N THR A 337 -5.62 8.46 16.95
CA THR A 337 -5.91 9.89 16.99
C THR A 337 -4.73 10.65 16.40
N TRP A 338 -5.01 11.53 15.46
CA TRP A 338 -4.09 12.52 14.91
C TRP A 338 -4.03 13.69 15.89
N TRP A 339 -3.13 13.55 16.87
CA TRP A 339 -2.94 14.55 17.91
C TRP A 339 -2.33 15.84 17.35
N ASP A 340 -2.79 17.00 17.81
CA ASP A 340 -2.41 18.33 17.30
C ASP A 340 -2.52 18.45 15.76
N TYR A 341 -3.67 18.07 15.18
CA TYR A 341 -3.84 18.12 13.74
C TYR A 341 -3.62 19.53 13.18
N VAL A 342 -2.65 19.64 12.26
CA VAL A 342 -2.36 20.89 11.57
C VAL A 342 -3.34 21.08 10.42
N SER A 343 -4.16 22.12 10.51
CA SER A 343 -5.18 22.45 9.51
C SER A 343 -4.60 22.45 8.09
N GLY A 344 -5.20 21.65 7.20
CA GLY A 344 -4.85 21.51 5.79
C GLY A 344 -3.75 20.51 5.48
N THR A 345 -3.22 19.79 6.48
CA THR A 345 -2.34 18.65 6.22
C THR A 345 -3.12 17.42 5.74
N GLU A 346 -2.55 16.67 4.80
CA GLU A 346 -3.24 15.51 4.23
C GLU A 346 -3.10 14.28 5.13
N VAL A 347 -4.22 13.59 5.35
CA VAL A 347 -4.29 12.36 6.16
C VAL A 347 -4.48 11.13 5.27
N LYS A 348 -3.63 10.12 5.40
CA LYS A 348 -3.81 8.83 4.70
C LYS A 348 -4.42 7.78 5.63
N LEU A 349 -5.55 7.22 5.23
CA LEU A 349 -6.30 6.22 5.99
C LEU A 349 -6.28 4.89 5.24
N TYR A 350 -5.82 3.82 5.87
CA TYR A 350 -5.75 2.48 5.28
C TYR A 350 -6.79 1.55 5.88
N THR A 351 -7.73 1.06 5.07
CA THR A 351 -8.71 0.05 5.48
C THR A 351 -8.27 -1.35 5.06
N SER A 352 -8.47 -2.31 5.96
CA SER A 352 -8.38 -3.75 5.70
C SER A 352 -9.75 -4.41 5.56
N SER A 353 -10.84 -3.63 5.61
CA SER A 353 -12.19 -4.19 5.63
C SER A 353 -12.52 -4.91 4.31
N PRO A 354 -13.02 -6.15 4.36
CA PRO A 354 -13.45 -6.87 3.16
C PRO A 354 -14.63 -6.17 2.48
N PHE A 355 -15.38 -5.38 3.25
CA PHE A 355 -16.55 -4.63 2.86
C PHE A 355 -16.24 -3.26 2.22
N ALA A 356 -14.97 -2.85 2.22
CA ALA A 356 -14.54 -1.64 1.53
C ALA A 356 -14.54 -1.88 0.02
N HIS A 357 -15.48 -1.25 -0.69
CA HIS A 357 -15.53 -1.19 -2.14
C HIS A 357 -14.50 -0.18 -2.64
N THR A 358 -13.52 -0.68 -3.37
CA THR A 358 -12.51 0.13 -4.05
C THR A 358 -13.05 0.63 -5.39
N CYS A 359 -12.53 1.76 -5.85
CA CYS A 359 -12.67 2.20 -7.23
C CYS A 359 -11.42 1.86 -8.03
N ALA A 360 -11.55 1.96 -9.36
CA ALA A 360 -10.39 1.99 -10.25
C ALA A 360 -9.38 3.03 -9.72
N PRO A 361 -8.07 2.71 -9.69
CA PRO A 361 -7.06 3.69 -9.34
C PRO A 361 -7.24 4.94 -10.20
N CYS A 362 -7.46 6.11 -9.58
CA CYS A 362 -7.46 7.36 -10.33
C CYS A 362 -6.16 7.50 -11.08
N PRO A 363 -6.14 8.07 -12.31
CA PRO A 363 -4.99 8.03 -13.19
C PRO A 363 -3.77 8.47 -12.39
N PRO A 364 -2.93 7.52 -11.93
CA PRO A 364 -1.78 7.87 -11.10
C PRO A 364 -0.77 8.60 -11.97
N VAL A 365 -0.92 8.45 -13.28
CA VAL A 365 -0.06 8.96 -14.32
C VAL A 365 -0.38 10.42 -14.61
N VAL A 366 0.47 11.30 -14.08
CA VAL A 366 0.51 12.69 -14.50
C VAL A 366 1.35 12.74 -15.78
N GLY A 367 0.73 13.14 -16.89
CA GLY A 367 1.44 13.42 -18.13
C GLY A 367 2.53 14.50 -17.94
N PRO A 368 3.50 14.62 -18.84
CA PRO A 368 4.53 15.66 -18.75
C PRO A 368 3.90 17.04 -18.62
N ASN A 369 4.53 17.94 -17.84
CA ASN A 369 4.01 19.29 -17.61
C ASN A 369 3.48 19.96 -18.90
N GLY A 370 2.18 20.26 -18.90
CA GLY A 370 1.50 20.93 -20.02
C GLY A 370 0.98 20.03 -21.14
N ALA A 371 1.10 18.69 -21.03
CA ALA A 371 0.58 17.75 -22.02
C ALA A 371 -0.60 16.94 -21.46
N GLY A 372 -1.83 17.29 -21.87
CA GLY A 372 -3.05 16.50 -21.59
C GLY A 372 -3.32 15.38 -22.60
N ARG A 373 -2.43 15.16 -23.59
CA ARG A 373 -2.59 14.19 -24.67
C ARG A 373 -1.41 13.24 -24.67
N TRP A 374 -1.57 12.09 -24.02
CA TRP A 374 -0.46 11.14 -23.88
C TRP A 374 -0.91 9.68 -23.91
N VAL A 375 0.02 8.81 -24.31
CA VAL A 375 -0.05 7.37 -24.15
C VAL A 375 1.17 6.94 -23.33
N ALA A 376 0.92 6.38 -22.16
CA ALA A 376 1.97 5.96 -21.23
C ALA A 376 2.26 4.48 -21.41
N PHE A 377 3.52 4.14 -21.71
CA PHE A 377 3.99 2.76 -21.61
C PHE A 377 4.64 2.59 -20.24
N LEU A 378 3.89 1.99 -19.32
CA LEU A 378 4.26 1.96 -17.91
C LEU A 378 5.30 0.88 -17.60
N ALA A 379 5.02 -0.35 -18.01
CA ALA A 379 5.76 -1.51 -17.55
C ALA A 379 5.66 -2.69 -18.52
N ILE A 380 6.60 -3.63 -18.35
CA ILE A 380 6.43 -5.03 -18.73
C ILE A 380 6.17 -5.80 -17.43
N GLY A 381 4.95 -6.32 -17.28
CA GLY A 381 4.48 -6.90 -16.03
C GLY A 381 4.53 -5.90 -14.86
N GLY A 382 5.18 -6.29 -13.76
CA GLY A 382 5.39 -5.43 -12.59
C GLY A 382 6.59 -4.49 -12.70
N VAL A 383 7.46 -4.66 -13.71
CA VAL A 383 8.72 -3.92 -13.82
C VAL A 383 8.54 -2.67 -14.70
N PRO A 384 8.74 -1.46 -14.14
CA PRO A 384 8.53 -0.21 -14.86
C PRO A 384 9.53 0.00 -15.99
N LEU A 385 9.14 0.71 -17.05
CA LEU A 385 10.08 1.12 -18.10
C LEU A 385 11.21 2.02 -17.56
N SER A 386 11.03 2.68 -16.42
CA SER A 386 12.10 3.42 -15.76
C SER A 386 13.27 2.51 -15.31
N GLN A 387 12.99 1.21 -15.11
CA GLN A 387 13.89 0.15 -14.63
C GLN A 387 14.39 -0.77 -15.77
N ILE A 388 14.34 -0.34 -17.03
CA ILE A 388 14.85 -1.09 -18.18
C ILE A 388 15.93 -0.28 -18.89
N TYR A 389 17.06 -0.92 -19.22
CA TYR A 389 18.16 -0.22 -19.89
C TYR A 389 17.75 0.28 -21.27
N GLY A 390 17.86 1.60 -21.47
CA GLY A 390 17.55 2.30 -22.72
C GLY A 390 16.17 2.95 -22.77
N THR A 391 15.32 2.78 -21.76
CA THR A 391 13.95 3.32 -21.74
C THR A 391 13.74 4.46 -20.75
N SER A 392 14.77 4.91 -20.04
CA SER A 392 14.70 6.01 -19.06
C SER A 392 15.95 6.87 -19.08
N LYS A 393 15.87 8.12 -18.64
CA LYS A 393 17.06 9.00 -18.52
C LYS A 393 18.12 8.38 -17.60
N ALA A 394 17.70 7.84 -16.46
CA ALA A 394 18.61 7.26 -15.46
C ALA A 394 19.38 6.02 -15.98
N LEU A 395 18.77 5.21 -16.85
CA LEU A 395 19.43 4.02 -17.39
C LEU A 395 19.99 4.21 -18.81
N LYS A 396 19.73 5.35 -19.44
CA LYS A 396 20.27 5.74 -20.75
C LYS A 396 21.40 6.76 -20.62
N ASP A 397 21.11 7.93 -20.05
CA ASP A 397 21.98 9.11 -20.12
C ASP A 397 23.14 9.03 -19.11
N SER A 398 22.91 8.41 -17.94
CA SER A 398 23.96 8.12 -16.95
C SER A 398 24.74 6.82 -17.22
N THR A 399 24.42 6.08 -18.28
CA THR A 399 25.07 4.81 -18.60
C THR A 399 26.09 5.00 -19.74
N PRO A 400 27.36 4.59 -19.59
CA PRO A 400 28.34 4.66 -20.68
C PRO A 400 27.83 3.92 -21.94
N PRO A 401 28.07 4.45 -23.16
CA PRO A 401 27.49 3.87 -24.38
C PRO A 401 27.78 2.39 -24.60
N ALA A 402 28.99 1.92 -24.27
CA ALA A 402 29.35 0.50 -24.39
C ALA A 402 28.55 -0.39 -23.42
N VAL A 403 28.35 0.08 -22.17
CA VAL A 403 27.55 -0.64 -21.17
C VAL A 403 26.09 -0.63 -21.55
N LEU A 404 25.57 0.50 -22.04
CA LEU A 404 24.21 0.60 -22.53
C LEU A 404 23.98 -0.34 -23.71
N ALA A 405 24.93 -0.45 -24.65
CA ALA A 405 24.81 -1.38 -25.78
C ALA A 405 24.73 -2.83 -25.32
N ALA A 406 25.55 -3.23 -24.34
CA ALA A 406 25.57 -4.58 -23.79
C ALA A 406 24.32 -4.91 -22.96
N LYS A 407 23.80 -3.95 -22.18
CA LYS A 407 22.67 -4.17 -21.26
C LYS A 407 21.31 -3.77 -21.81
N ARG A 408 21.24 -3.18 -23.00
CA ARG A 408 19.98 -2.65 -23.57
C ARG A 408 18.89 -3.72 -23.57
N GLY A 409 17.76 -3.37 -22.96
CA GLY A 409 16.59 -4.21 -22.82
C GLY A 409 16.62 -5.18 -21.64
N LEU A 410 17.70 -5.27 -20.87
CA LEU A 410 17.70 -5.95 -19.56
C LEU A 410 17.04 -5.06 -18.50
N THR A 411 16.59 -5.67 -17.40
CA THR A 411 16.18 -4.95 -16.19
C THR A 411 17.37 -4.21 -15.56
N ALA A 412 17.10 -3.26 -14.67
CA ALA A 412 18.14 -2.46 -14.00
C ALA A 412 19.16 -3.33 -13.23
N ASP A 413 18.70 -4.45 -12.65
CA ASP A 413 19.52 -5.45 -11.97
C ASP A 413 20.18 -6.48 -12.92
N GLY A 414 19.92 -6.38 -14.24
CA GLY A 414 20.63 -7.12 -15.29
C GLY A 414 19.97 -8.43 -15.73
N ARG A 415 18.70 -8.64 -15.42
CA ARG A 415 17.95 -9.85 -15.79
C ARG A 415 17.41 -9.77 -17.23
N PRO A 416 17.38 -10.89 -17.96
CA PRO A 416 16.69 -10.98 -19.23
C PRO A 416 15.19 -11.22 -19.03
N TRP A 417 14.44 -11.05 -20.11
CA TRP A 417 13.01 -11.34 -20.17
C TRP A 417 12.77 -12.76 -20.67
N GLY A 418 11.75 -13.43 -20.15
CA GLY A 418 11.33 -14.75 -20.62
C GLY A 418 9.85 -15.03 -20.38
N GLY A 419 9.37 -16.15 -20.89
CA GLY A 419 7.97 -16.56 -20.74
C GLY A 419 6.98 -15.59 -21.39
N LEU A 420 5.84 -15.37 -20.74
CA LEU A 420 4.74 -14.58 -21.28
C LEU A 420 4.77 -13.13 -20.77
N LEU A 421 5.38 -12.25 -21.57
CA LEU A 421 5.48 -10.83 -21.25
C LEU A 421 4.15 -10.12 -21.48
N ARG A 422 3.79 -9.25 -20.55
CA ARG A 422 2.53 -8.49 -20.57
C ARG A 422 2.80 -6.99 -20.50
N PRO A 423 2.91 -6.30 -21.67
CA PRO A 423 2.98 -4.84 -21.72
C PRO A 423 1.79 -4.18 -21.04
N ARG A 424 2.04 -3.05 -20.37
CA ARG A 424 1.02 -2.24 -19.70
C ARG A 424 1.03 -0.83 -20.25
N LEU A 425 -0.03 -0.47 -20.95
CA LEU A 425 -0.28 0.86 -21.49
C LEU A 425 -1.40 1.54 -20.72
N LEU A 426 -1.31 2.87 -20.59
CA LEU A 426 -2.43 3.74 -20.19
C LEU A 426 -2.61 4.85 -21.20
N PHE A 427 -3.84 5.31 -21.34
CA PHE A 427 -4.25 6.28 -22.35
C PHE A 427 -4.90 7.47 -21.66
N ALA A 428 -4.55 8.70 -22.07
CA ALA A 428 -5.26 9.88 -21.62
C ALA A 428 -6.70 9.88 -22.15
N ASN A 429 -7.66 10.31 -21.33
CA ASN A 429 -9.08 10.32 -21.70
C ASN A 429 -9.36 11.27 -22.88
N GLU A 430 -8.57 12.33 -23.02
CA GLU A 430 -8.67 13.32 -24.10
C GLU A 430 -8.46 12.70 -25.49
N LEU A 431 -7.76 11.57 -25.59
CA LEU A 431 -7.52 10.89 -26.86
C LEU A 431 -8.81 10.37 -27.50
N GLU A 432 -9.82 10.04 -26.69
CA GLU A 432 -11.12 9.63 -27.19
C GLU A 432 -11.80 10.75 -27.99
N ALA A 433 -11.72 12.00 -27.52
CA ALA A 433 -12.27 13.16 -28.22
C ALA A 433 -11.52 13.46 -29.53
N LEU A 434 -10.28 12.99 -29.65
CA LEU A 434 -9.45 13.13 -30.86
C LEU A 434 -9.63 11.98 -31.86
N GLY A 435 -10.57 11.07 -31.59
CA GLY A 435 -10.88 9.95 -32.50
C GLY A 435 -9.93 8.76 -32.39
N VAL A 436 -9.01 8.74 -31.43
CA VAL A 436 -8.16 7.56 -31.17
C VAL A 436 -9.01 6.49 -30.50
N ARG A 437 -9.14 5.31 -31.10
CA ARG A 437 -10.06 4.25 -30.64
C ARG A 437 -9.36 2.93 -30.39
N HIS A 438 -8.32 2.64 -31.17
CA HIS A 438 -7.63 1.37 -31.12
C HIS A 438 -6.12 1.57 -31.04
N TYR A 439 -5.43 0.53 -30.60
CA TYR A 439 -3.99 0.43 -30.66
C TYR A 439 -3.58 -0.97 -31.12
N GLN A 440 -2.35 -1.10 -31.59
CA GLN A 440 -1.73 -2.39 -31.91
C GLN A 440 -0.35 -2.43 -31.29
N ILE A 441 -0.03 -3.56 -30.64
CA ILE A 441 1.33 -3.88 -30.24
C ILE A 441 1.86 -4.95 -31.19
N SER A 442 3.02 -4.68 -31.77
CA SER A 442 3.70 -5.57 -32.69
C SER A 442 5.15 -5.80 -32.25
N TRP A 443 5.76 -6.88 -32.70
CA TRP A 443 7.10 -7.27 -32.31
C TRP A 443 8.00 -7.58 -33.51
N ARG A 444 9.31 -7.49 -33.32
CA ARG A 444 10.31 -8.05 -34.24
C ARG A 444 11.57 -8.47 -33.49
N ARG A 445 12.33 -9.39 -34.09
CA ARG A 445 13.68 -9.74 -33.62
C ARG A 445 14.70 -8.72 -34.12
N GLY A 446 15.58 -8.25 -33.25
CA GLY A 446 16.60 -7.26 -33.54
C GLY A 446 16.04 -5.89 -33.92
N PHE A 447 16.80 -5.14 -34.73
CA PHE A 447 16.49 -3.76 -35.14
C PHE A 447 16.06 -3.62 -36.60
N SER A 448 15.87 -4.73 -37.31
CA SER A 448 15.57 -4.76 -38.74
C SER A 448 14.44 -5.74 -39.06
N GLY A 449 13.84 -5.59 -40.24
CA GLY A 449 12.71 -6.41 -40.65
C GLY A 449 11.36 -5.83 -40.25
N LEU A 450 10.29 -6.51 -40.70
CA LEU A 450 8.91 -6.12 -40.50
C LEU A 450 8.44 -6.49 -39.08
N PHE A 451 7.63 -5.61 -38.51
CA PHE A 451 6.94 -5.88 -37.26
C PHE A 451 5.75 -6.81 -37.51
N GLN A 452 5.55 -7.78 -36.61
CA GLN A 452 4.44 -8.72 -36.62
C GLN A 452 3.49 -8.41 -35.45
N PRO A 453 2.18 -8.29 -35.66
CA PRO A 453 1.24 -8.00 -34.58
C PRO A 453 1.20 -9.14 -33.55
N LEU A 454 1.03 -8.78 -32.28
CA LEU A 454 0.67 -9.72 -31.23
C LEU A 454 -0.80 -10.08 -31.36
N LYS A 455 -1.13 -11.37 -31.18
CA LYS A 455 -2.45 -11.93 -31.55
C LYS A 455 -3.24 -12.51 -30.38
N ASP A 456 -2.60 -12.67 -29.23
CA ASP A 456 -3.20 -13.29 -28.07
C ASP A 456 -4.23 -12.33 -27.44
N GLY A 457 -5.45 -12.84 -27.22
CA GLY A 457 -6.57 -12.05 -26.69
C GLY A 457 -6.32 -11.46 -25.31
N ILE A 458 -6.80 -10.24 -25.11
CA ILE A 458 -6.65 -9.43 -23.90
C ILE A 458 -8.03 -9.23 -23.27
N GLN A 459 -8.17 -9.56 -21.99
CA GLN A 459 -9.41 -9.37 -21.25
C GLN A 459 -9.30 -8.24 -20.23
N HIS A 460 -10.29 -7.35 -20.23
CA HIS A 460 -10.50 -6.35 -19.19
C HIS A 460 -11.82 -6.63 -18.49
N TYR A 461 -11.91 -6.33 -17.20
CA TYR A 461 -13.09 -6.60 -16.41
C TYR A 461 -13.86 -5.32 -16.19
N TYR A 462 -15.18 -5.40 -16.37
CA TYR A 462 -16.10 -4.33 -15.99
C TYR A 462 -16.98 -4.79 -14.83
N ARG A 463 -17.26 -3.88 -13.91
CA ARG A 463 -18.17 -4.09 -12.79
C ARG A 463 -19.55 -3.55 -13.12
N HIS A 464 -20.56 -4.38 -12.91
CA HIS A 464 -21.98 -4.05 -13.07
C HIS A 464 -22.82 -4.67 -11.96
N ASP A 465 -24.09 -4.28 -11.90
CA ASP A 465 -25.03 -4.70 -10.86
C ASP A 465 -25.95 -5.82 -11.39
N VAL A 466 -25.89 -6.99 -10.76
CA VAL A 466 -26.71 -8.15 -11.13
C VAL A 466 -27.86 -8.32 -10.15
N ASN A 467 -29.08 -8.41 -10.68
CA ASN A 467 -30.27 -8.72 -9.90
C ASN A 467 -30.32 -10.22 -9.56
N THR A 468 -30.37 -10.54 -8.28
CA THR A 468 -30.56 -11.91 -7.77
C THR A 468 -31.80 -11.99 -6.86
N PRO A 469 -32.33 -13.18 -6.56
CA PRO A 469 -33.46 -13.34 -5.63
C PRO A 469 -33.22 -12.74 -4.23
N SER A 470 -31.95 -12.60 -3.82
CA SER A 470 -31.53 -12.03 -2.53
C SER A 470 -31.19 -10.53 -2.58
N GLY A 471 -31.34 -9.87 -3.73
CA GLY A 471 -31.01 -8.45 -3.93
C GLY A 471 -30.07 -8.19 -5.11
N VAL A 472 -29.58 -6.95 -5.21
CA VAL A 472 -28.61 -6.51 -6.22
C VAL A 472 -27.19 -6.79 -5.73
N PHE A 473 -26.37 -7.42 -6.57
CA PHE A 473 -24.99 -7.78 -6.25
C PHE A 473 -24.03 -7.26 -7.33
N PRO A 474 -22.85 -6.73 -6.96
CA PRO A 474 -21.84 -6.37 -7.94
C PRO A 474 -21.24 -7.65 -8.56
N ALA A 475 -21.08 -7.66 -9.87
CA ALA A 475 -20.38 -8.70 -10.61
C ALA A 475 -19.28 -8.09 -11.49
N TRP A 476 -18.14 -8.78 -11.58
CA TRP A 476 -17.07 -8.46 -12.51
C TRP A 476 -17.18 -9.44 -13.67
N THR A 477 -17.27 -8.92 -14.89
CA THR A 477 -17.39 -9.74 -16.09
C THR A 477 -16.23 -9.45 -17.04
N PRO A 478 -15.53 -10.47 -17.55
CA PRO A 478 -14.46 -10.27 -18.51
C PRO A 478 -15.03 -9.82 -19.86
N TYR A 479 -14.35 -8.87 -20.49
CA TYR A 479 -14.61 -8.38 -21.83
C TYR A 479 -13.33 -8.43 -22.66
N THR A 480 -13.42 -9.01 -23.86
CA THR A 480 -12.27 -9.12 -24.76
C THR A 480 -12.14 -7.84 -25.59
N LEU A 481 -11.08 -7.06 -25.34
CA LEU A 481 -10.83 -5.81 -26.06
C LEU A 481 -10.25 -6.02 -27.46
N GLY A 482 -9.56 -7.15 -27.66
CA GLY A 482 -8.86 -7.51 -28.89
C GLY A 482 -7.67 -8.41 -28.55
N PRO A 483 -6.77 -8.68 -29.51
CA PRO A 483 -6.78 -8.17 -30.88
C PRO A 483 -7.95 -8.73 -31.72
N LYS A 484 -8.65 -7.87 -32.47
CA LYS A 484 -9.79 -8.22 -33.35
C LYS A 484 -9.72 -7.43 -34.66
N PRO A 485 -10.30 -7.93 -35.77
CA PRO A 485 -10.39 -7.14 -37.00
C PRO A 485 -11.32 -5.93 -36.82
N VAL A 486 -10.94 -4.79 -37.40
CA VAL A 486 -11.73 -3.55 -37.42
C VAL A 486 -12.11 -3.21 -38.87
N PRO A 487 -13.41 -3.08 -39.20
CA PRO A 487 -13.87 -2.72 -40.54
C PRO A 487 -13.48 -1.29 -40.93
N THR A 488 -12.95 -1.12 -42.15
CA THR A 488 -12.54 0.21 -42.64
C THR A 488 -13.62 0.94 -43.44
N GLY A 489 -14.84 0.39 -43.52
CA GLY A 489 -15.94 0.98 -44.30
C GLY A 489 -15.77 0.82 -45.82
N GLY A 490 -15.41 -0.38 -46.28
CA GLY A 490 -15.26 -0.70 -47.72
C GLY A 490 -15.21 -2.19 -48.05
N GLY A 491 -15.64 -3.05 -47.13
CA GLY A 491 -15.45 -4.51 -47.25
C GLY A 491 -14.04 -4.99 -46.89
N THR A 492 -13.16 -4.10 -46.45
CA THR A 492 -11.81 -4.39 -45.97
C THR A 492 -11.74 -4.21 -44.45
N GLU A 493 -10.86 -4.97 -43.79
CA GLU A 493 -10.65 -4.93 -42.34
C GLU A 493 -9.15 -4.83 -42.03
N VAL A 494 -8.81 -4.11 -40.96
CA VAL A 494 -7.45 -4.12 -40.39
C VAL A 494 -7.41 -5.16 -39.27
N PRO A 495 -6.58 -6.21 -39.38
CA PRO A 495 -6.53 -7.27 -38.38
C PRO A 495 -5.79 -6.83 -37.11
N ASP A 496 -5.98 -7.59 -36.05
CA ASP A 496 -5.18 -7.54 -34.83
C ASP A 496 -5.14 -6.15 -34.13
N LEU A 497 -6.27 -5.43 -34.11
CA LEU A 497 -6.40 -4.17 -33.37
C LEU A 497 -7.07 -4.40 -32.01
N THR A 498 -6.59 -3.68 -30.98
CA THR A 498 -7.15 -3.74 -29.63
C THR A 498 -7.86 -2.45 -29.30
N GLN A 499 -9.09 -2.55 -28.80
CA GLN A 499 -9.88 -1.40 -28.38
C GLN A 499 -9.29 -0.76 -27.12
N ILE A 500 -9.19 0.57 -27.11
CA ILE A 500 -8.77 1.31 -25.91
C ILE A 500 -9.92 1.28 -24.90
N PRO A 501 -9.70 0.88 -23.63
CA PRO A 501 -10.76 0.74 -22.62
C PRO A 501 -11.16 2.10 -22.02
N TYR A 502 -11.64 3.03 -22.85
CA TYR A 502 -12.28 4.23 -22.35
C TYR A 502 -13.54 3.89 -21.55
N ALA A 503 -13.92 4.77 -20.62
CA ALA A 503 -15.12 4.58 -19.81
C ALA A 503 -16.40 4.46 -20.65
N SER A 504 -16.45 5.17 -21.80
CA SER A 504 -17.56 5.17 -22.76
C SER A 504 -17.80 3.81 -23.43
N VAL A 505 -16.79 2.94 -23.50
CA VAL A 505 -16.85 1.65 -24.20
C VAL A 505 -17.00 0.46 -23.24
N ALA A 506 -17.14 0.71 -21.94
CA ALA A 506 -17.51 -0.33 -20.99
C ALA A 506 -18.87 -0.93 -21.41
N PRO A 507 -19.01 -2.26 -21.57
CA PRO A 507 -20.27 -2.88 -21.99
C PRO A 507 -21.43 -2.55 -21.04
N GLU A 508 -21.14 -2.50 -19.74
CA GLU A 508 -22.03 -2.09 -18.67
C GLU A 508 -21.20 -1.51 -17.52
N GLY A 509 -21.79 -0.63 -16.71
CA GLY A 509 -21.17 -0.13 -15.50
C GLY A 509 -19.84 0.60 -15.77
N VAL A 510 -18.77 0.17 -15.08
CA VAL A 510 -17.44 0.79 -15.18
C VAL A 510 -16.36 -0.26 -15.31
N TRP A 511 -15.27 0.04 -16.03
CA TRP A 511 -14.05 -0.76 -15.96
C TRP A 511 -13.57 -0.81 -14.51
N ASP A 512 -13.32 -2.02 -14.01
CA ASP A 512 -12.98 -2.22 -12.61
C ASP A 512 -12.09 -3.46 -12.43
N THR A 513 -11.16 -3.36 -11.49
CA THR A 513 -10.20 -4.41 -11.21
C THR A 513 -10.87 -5.52 -10.39
N PRO A 514 -10.84 -6.79 -10.83
CA PRO A 514 -11.45 -7.89 -10.12
C PRO A 514 -10.64 -8.26 -8.86
N PRO A 515 -11.25 -8.91 -7.86
CA PRO A 515 -10.58 -9.24 -6.60
C PRO A 515 -9.54 -10.38 -6.70
N SER A 516 -9.53 -11.15 -7.79
CA SER A 516 -8.62 -12.29 -7.98
C SER A 516 -7.29 -11.86 -8.58
N ALA A 517 -6.17 -12.18 -7.92
CA ALA A 517 -4.82 -11.76 -8.35
C ALA A 517 -4.48 -12.15 -9.81
N GLY A 518 -4.88 -13.33 -10.28
CA GLY A 518 -4.66 -13.74 -11.68
C GLY A 518 -5.47 -12.91 -12.68
N GLU A 519 -6.68 -12.53 -12.30
CA GLU A 519 -7.56 -11.68 -13.12
C GLU A 519 -7.10 -10.22 -13.11
N ILE A 520 -6.44 -9.76 -12.04
CA ILE A 520 -5.79 -8.45 -12.00
C ILE A 520 -4.66 -8.37 -13.04
N ILE A 521 -3.80 -9.40 -13.12
CA ILE A 521 -2.72 -9.44 -14.12
C ILE A 521 -3.30 -9.35 -15.54
N GLU A 522 -4.38 -10.08 -15.79
CA GLU A 522 -5.08 -10.03 -17.08
C GLU A 522 -5.67 -8.64 -17.34
N HIS A 523 -6.40 -8.06 -16.39
CA HIS A 523 -7.01 -6.74 -16.50
C HIS A 523 -6.00 -5.61 -16.74
N LEU A 524 -4.79 -5.72 -16.17
CA LEU A 524 -3.74 -4.72 -16.38
C LEU A 524 -3.00 -4.88 -17.71
N SER A 525 -3.17 -6.01 -18.41
CA SER A 525 -2.45 -6.30 -19.65
C SER A 525 -3.00 -5.49 -20.82
N SER A 526 -2.09 -4.99 -21.66
CA SER A 526 -2.39 -4.33 -22.94
C SER A 526 -1.95 -5.17 -24.15
N ALA A 527 -1.13 -6.19 -23.93
CA ALA A 527 -0.87 -7.24 -24.90
C ALA A 527 -0.29 -8.46 -24.20
N LYS A 528 -0.14 -9.54 -24.97
CA LYS A 528 0.51 -10.78 -24.56
C LYS A 528 1.59 -11.10 -25.58
N PHE A 529 2.84 -11.12 -25.13
CA PHE A 529 3.99 -11.48 -25.93
C PHE A 529 4.58 -12.80 -25.41
N PRO A 530 4.12 -13.95 -25.94
CA PRO A 530 4.63 -15.27 -25.57
C PRO A 530 6.04 -15.49 -26.12
N THR A 531 7.04 -14.94 -25.43
CA THR A 531 8.43 -15.00 -25.91
C THR A 531 8.97 -16.41 -25.99
N GLN A 532 8.50 -17.33 -25.16
CA GLN A 532 8.86 -18.75 -25.21
C GLN A 532 8.48 -19.43 -26.54
N LEU A 533 7.51 -18.86 -27.29
CA LEU A 533 7.12 -19.35 -28.61
C LEU A 533 7.91 -18.68 -29.74
N PHE A 534 8.21 -17.38 -29.60
CA PHE A 534 8.87 -16.57 -30.64
C PHE A 534 10.40 -16.51 -30.53
N ALA A 535 10.91 -16.83 -29.35
CA ALA A 535 12.31 -16.88 -28.97
C ALA A 535 12.53 -18.15 -28.11
N PRO A 536 12.31 -19.35 -28.67
CA PRO A 536 12.56 -20.59 -27.95
C PRO A 536 14.01 -20.65 -27.46
N GLY A 537 14.22 -21.32 -26.34
CA GLY A 537 15.55 -21.52 -25.76
C GLY A 537 16.01 -22.98 -25.81
N LEU A 538 17.31 -23.15 -25.61
CA LEU A 538 17.97 -24.43 -25.49
C LEU A 538 17.47 -25.20 -24.25
N ARG A 539 17.41 -26.52 -24.41
CA ARG A 539 17.26 -27.48 -23.31
C ARG A 539 18.39 -28.48 -23.37
N TYR A 540 18.73 -29.10 -22.25
CA TYR A 540 19.84 -30.03 -22.17
C TYR A 540 19.40 -31.41 -21.71
N ASN A 541 20.07 -32.44 -22.25
CA ASN A 541 19.93 -33.80 -21.74
C ASN A 541 20.82 -34.01 -20.49
N ALA A 542 20.81 -35.21 -19.92
CA ALA A 542 21.60 -35.54 -18.71
C ALA A 542 23.12 -35.34 -18.86
N ASN A 543 23.62 -35.27 -20.10
CA ASN A 543 25.04 -35.09 -20.42
C ASN A 543 25.38 -33.64 -20.82
N GLY A 544 24.45 -32.69 -20.64
CA GLY A 544 24.66 -31.28 -20.99
C GLY A 544 24.60 -30.99 -22.49
N THR A 545 24.22 -31.96 -23.31
CA THR A 545 24.08 -31.76 -24.76
C THR A 545 22.72 -31.14 -25.08
N PRO A 546 22.64 -30.11 -25.96
CA PRO A 546 21.37 -29.58 -26.42
C PRO A 546 20.42 -30.66 -26.93
N VAL A 547 19.17 -30.63 -26.49
CA VAL A 547 18.11 -31.53 -26.94
C VAL A 547 17.77 -31.18 -28.40
N SER A 548 17.75 -32.19 -29.26
CA SER A 548 17.40 -32.02 -30.67
C SER A 548 16.05 -31.32 -30.83
N GLY A 549 16.00 -30.32 -31.72
CA GLY A 549 14.80 -29.50 -31.94
C GLY A 549 14.68 -28.28 -31.03
N THR A 550 15.65 -28.04 -30.14
CA THR A 550 15.81 -26.76 -29.44
C THR A 550 16.86 -25.90 -30.13
N SER A 551 16.67 -24.59 -30.12
CA SER A 551 17.63 -23.61 -30.64
C SER A 551 17.72 -22.44 -29.67
N ASP A 552 18.84 -21.72 -29.75
CA ASP A 552 19.03 -20.48 -29.02
C ASP A 552 18.56 -19.30 -29.87
N GLU A 553 17.37 -18.79 -29.58
CA GLU A 553 16.82 -17.62 -30.25
C GLU A 553 16.87 -16.37 -29.36
N SER A 554 17.68 -16.38 -28.29
CA SER A 554 17.84 -15.24 -27.40
C SER A 554 18.36 -13.97 -28.11
N GLY A 555 18.25 -12.84 -27.42
CA GLY A 555 18.81 -11.56 -27.84
C GLY A 555 17.80 -10.42 -27.78
N GLN A 556 18.00 -9.39 -28.61
CA GLN A 556 17.17 -8.19 -28.56
C GLN A 556 15.91 -8.33 -29.40
N TYR A 557 14.79 -7.94 -28.82
CA TYR A 557 13.47 -7.90 -29.45
C TYR A 557 12.89 -6.51 -29.28
N GLN A 558 12.21 -6.01 -30.31
CA GLN A 558 11.54 -4.71 -30.24
C GLN A 558 10.04 -4.88 -30.18
N LEU A 559 9.40 -4.12 -29.30
CA LEU A 559 7.95 -3.93 -29.28
C LEU A 559 7.62 -2.55 -29.84
N LYS A 560 6.63 -2.49 -30.71
CA LYS A 560 6.13 -1.25 -31.33
C LYS A 560 4.66 -1.05 -31.00
N VAL A 561 4.30 0.16 -30.59
CA VAL A 561 2.92 0.59 -30.34
C VAL A 561 2.50 1.57 -31.42
N ASP A 562 1.39 1.26 -32.09
CA ASP A 562 0.73 2.11 -33.09
C ASP A 562 -0.69 2.44 -32.64
N LEU A 563 -1.18 3.63 -33.01
CA LEU A 563 -2.52 4.12 -32.68
C LEU A 563 -3.40 4.20 -33.92
N PHE A 564 -4.68 3.89 -33.77
CA PHE A 564 -5.64 3.84 -34.88
C PHE A 564 -6.98 4.49 -34.51
N ASP A 565 -7.68 4.99 -35.52
CA ASP A 565 -9.03 5.52 -35.39
C ASP A 565 -10.10 4.42 -35.36
N GLU A 566 -11.37 4.83 -35.43
CA GLU A 566 -12.53 3.92 -35.45
C GLU A 566 -12.58 3.00 -36.68
N HIS A 567 -11.99 3.43 -37.80
CA HIS A 567 -11.98 2.72 -39.08
C HIS A 567 -10.64 2.02 -39.33
N GLY A 568 -9.80 1.87 -38.30
CA GLY A 568 -8.49 1.23 -38.40
C GLY A 568 -7.45 2.03 -39.20
N GLN A 569 -7.64 3.33 -39.44
CA GLN A 569 -6.63 4.17 -40.06
C GLN A 569 -5.58 4.59 -39.03
N PRO A 570 -4.27 4.61 -39.40
CA PRO A 570 -3.21 4.99 -38.49
C PRO A 570 -3.32 6.48 -38.10
N ILE A 571 -3.09 6.76 -36.82
CA ILE A 571 -3.11 8.11 -36.26
C ILE A 571 -1.76 8.82 -36.48
N ASP A 572 -1.80 10.08 -36.90
CA ASP A 572 -0.65 10.97 -36.89
C ASP A 572 -0.55 11.66 -35.52
N ILE A 573 0.40 11.19 -34.70
CA ILE A 573 0.59 11.68 -33.33
C ILE A 573 1.09 13.14 -33.31
N HIS A 574 1.86 13.56 -34.32
CA HIS A 574 2.43 14.91 -34.39
C HIS A 574 1.35 15.91 -34.75
N ALA A 575 0.48 15.56 -35.70
CA ALA A 575 -0.67 16.39 -36.09
C ALA A 575 -1.65 16.59 -34.94
N LEU A 576 -1.88 15.57 -34.10
CA LEU A 576 -2.80 15.63 -32.97
C LEU A 576 -2.13 16.09 -31.65
N GLY A 577 -0.81 16.29 -31.64
CA GLY A 577 -0.05 16.67 -30.46
C GLY A 577 -0.08 15.61 -29.34
N ILE A 578 -0.12 14.33 -29.72
CA ILE A 578 -0.12 13.19 -28.80
C ILE A 578 1.34 12.83 -28.49
N LYS A 579 1.65 12.64 -27.21
CA LYS A 579 2.98 12.22 -26.77
C LYS A 579 2.99 10.79 -26.26
N PHE A 580 4.01 10.02 -26.62
CA PHE A 580 4.33 8.81 -25.89
C PHE A 580 5.18 9.15 -24.67
N VAL A 581 4.86 8.53 -23.53
CA VAL A 581 5.50 8.85 -22.25
C VAL A 581 5.87 7.57 -21.49
N VAL A 582 6.89 7.67 -20.64
CA VAL A 582 7.37 6.58 -19.78
C VAL A 582 7.44 7.07 -18.33
N PRO A 583 7.31 6.19 -17.33
CA PRO A 583 7.51 6.57 -15.93
C PRO A 583 8.89 7.18 -15.68
N ASP A 584 8.95 8.22 -14.86
CA ASP A 584 10.21 8.77 -14.33
C ASP A 584 10.53 8.26 -12.91
N VAL A 585 9.56 7.59 -12.27
CA VAL A 585 9.68 6.94 -10.96
C VAL A 585 10.07 5.47 -11.08
N PRO A 586 10.87 4.92 -10.13
CA PRO A 586 11.34 3.55 -10.17
C PRO A 586 10.29 2.50 -9.76
N ASP A 587 9.21 2.94 -9.11
CA ASP A 587 8.08 2.12 -8.70
C ASP A 587 6.75 2.74 -9.20
N LEU A 588 5.70 1.92 -9.31
CA LEU A 588 4.38 2.36 -9.78
C LEU A 588 3.40 2.57 -8.62
N SER A 589 3.90 2.95 -7.45
CA SER A 589 3.07 3.26 -6.29
C SER A 589 2.75 4.76 -6.23
N GLY A 590 1.57 5.10 -5.70
CA GLY A 590 1.13 6.49 -5.60
C GLY A 590 1.03 7.21 -6.95
N THR A 591 1.46 8.48 -6.99
CA THR A 591 1.46 9.29 -8.21
C THR A 591 2.66 8.92 -9.08
N ILE A 592 2.39 8.47 -10.29
CA ILE A 592 3.37 8.11 -11.32
C ILE A 592 3.61 9.36 -12.18
N CYS A 593 4.72 10.03 -11.94
CA CYS A 593 5.18 11.06 -12.87
C CYS A 593 5.75 10.42 -14.14
N THR A 594 5.69 11.14 -15.25
CA THR A 594 6.17 10.65 -16.55
C THR A 594 7.01 11.67 -17.29
N THR A 595 7.92 11.17 -18.12
CA THR A 595 8.72 11.96 -19.05
C THR A 595 8.37 11.61 -20.50
N ASP A 596 8.57 12.59 -21.39
CA ASP A 596 8.46 12.41 -22.83
C ASP A 596 9.43 11.32 -23.32
N ALA A 597 8.93 10.39 -24.14
CA ALA A 597 9.66 9.25 -24.67
C ALA A 597 10.47 9.61 -25.95
N ASP A 598 10.12 10.70 -26.63
CA ASP A 598 10.80 11.11 -27.88
C ASP A 598 12.27 11.51 -27.65
N PRO A 599 12.63 12.35 -26.65
CA PRO A 599 14.03 12.63 -26.32
C PRO A 599 14.83 11.38 -25.90
N LEU A 600 14.14 10.32 -25.47
CA LEU A 600 14.74 9.03 -25.15
C LEU A 600 15.02 8.18 -26.40
N GLY A 601 14.61 8.62 -27.59
CA GLY A 601 14.77 7.89 -28.84
C GLY A 601 13.84 6.68 -28.93
N LEU A 602 12.74 6.70 -28.17
CA LEU A 602 11.73 5.64 -28.15
C LEU A 602 10.57 5.93 -29.10
N VAL A 603 10.54 7.09 -29.76
CA VAL A 603 9.53 7.44 -30.77
C VAL A 603 10.17 7.40 -32.14
N VAL A 604 9.55 6.66 -33.08
CA VAL A 604 10.00 6.53 -34.46
C VAL A 604 8.81 6.79 -35.37
N GLY A 605 8.78 7.95 -36.02
CA GLY A 605 7.62 8.39 -36.79
C GLY A 605 6.41 8.62 -35.89
N ASN A 606 5.34 7.85 -36.12
CA ASN A 606 4.09 7.91 -35.35
C ASN A 606 3.97 6.81 -34.28
N SER A 607 5.03 6.04 -34.07
CA SER A 607 5.01 4.84 -33.23
C SER A 607 5.98 4.98 -32.06
N MET A 608 5.64 4.34 -30.94
CA MET A 608 6.61 4.09 -29.87
C MET A 608 7.30 2.75 -30.10
N VAL A 609 8.61 2.68 -29.93
CA VAL A 609 9.43 1.46 -30.06
C VAL A 609 10.33 1.30 -28.84
N ILE A 610 10.19 0.19 -28.13
CA ILE A 610 11.08 -0.19 -27.02
C ILE A 610 11.86 -1.45 -27.38
N THR A 611 12.99 -1.66 -26.72
CA THR A 611 13.85 -2.85 -26.91
C THR A 611 13.92 -3.63 -25.61
N LEU A 612 13.69 -4.95 -25.67
CA LEU A 612 13.80 -5.90 -24.58
C LEU A 612 14.89 -6.93 -24.93
N HIS A 613 15.63 -7.42 -23.94
CA HIS A 613 16.56 -8.52 -24.13
C HIS A 613 15.91 -9.81 -23.62
N VAL A 614 15.57 -10.71 -24.53
CA VAL A 614 14.83 -11.94 -24.24
C VAL A 614 15.79 -13.13 -24.19
N ASP A 615 15.68 -13.95 -23.15
CA ASP A 615 16.39 -15.21 -23.01
C ASP A 615 15.48 -16.26 -22.34
N ASN A 616 15.12 -17.30 -23.09
CA ASN A 616 14.32 -18.44 -22.62
C ASN A 616 15.15 -19.73 -22.52
N ASN A 617 16.48 -19.64 -22.53
CA ASN A 617 17.35 -20.79 -22.40
C ASN A 617 17.23 -21.40 -21.00
N HIS A 618 17.20 -22.73 -20.93
CA HIS A 618 17.22 -23.44 -19.66
C HIS A 618 18.64 -23.47 -19.08
N CYS A 619 18.74 -23.59 -17.77
CA CYS A 619 19.96 -23.91 -17.06
C CYS A 619 20.34 -25.38 -17.23
N PHE A 620 21.58 -25.71 -16.87
CA PHE A 620 22.07 -27.07 -16.76
C PHE A 620 22.80 -27.27 -15.44
N ALA A 621 22.60 -28.46 -14.86
CA ALA A 621 23.18 -28.86 -13.59
C ALA A 621 23.65 -30.32 -13.67
N GLN A 622 24.88 -30.60 -13.25
CA GLN A 622 25.40 -31.96 -13.14
C GLN A 622 26.34 -32.09 -11.94
N ILE A 623 26.32 -33.25 -11.29
CA ILE A 623 27.28 -33.61 -10.22
C ILE A 623 27.97 -34.92 -10.63
N PRO A 624 29.21 -34.86 -11.16
CA PRO A 624 30.05 -36.04 -11.40
C PRO A 624 30.39 -36.77 -10.09
N ALA A 625 30.92 -37.99 -10.19
CA ALA A 625 31.29 -38.77 -9.00
C ALA A 625 32.40 -38.08 -8.20
N PRO A 626 32.29 -38.00 -6.86
CA PRO A 626 33.37 -37.51 -6.02
C PRO A 626 34.55 -38.49 -6.05
N SER A 627 35.76 -37.99 -5.85
CA SER A 627 36.98 -38.80 -5.99
C SER A 627 38.06 -38.48 -4.96
N ILE A 628 38.92 -39.46 -4.70
CA ILE A 628 40.20 -39.30 -4.01
C ILE A 628 41.28 -39.70 -5.02
N GLY A 629 42.05 -38.71 -5.48
CA GLY A 629 42.97 -38.92 -6.61
C GLY A 629 42.22 -39.45 -7.85
N SER A 630 42.61 -40.63 -8.34
CA SER A 630 41.98 -41.30 -9.48
C SER A 630 40.86 -42.29 -9.11
N THR A 631 40.54 -42.43 -7.82
CA THR A 631 39.51 -43.35 -7.35
C THR A 631 38.20 -42.60 -7.15
N PHE A 632 37.16 -43.01 -7.86
CA PHE A 632 35.83 -42.42 -7.79
C PHE A 632 34.94 -43.20 -6.82
N ALA A 633 33.94 -42.54 -6.25
CA ALA A 633 32.86 -43.24 -5.56
C ALA A 633 32.18 -44.22 -6.52
N ASP A 634 31.94 -45.44 -6.04
CA ASP A 634 31.37 -46.52 -6.84
C ASP A 634 29.99 -46.12 -7.42
N ASP A 635 29.76 -46.38 -8.71
CA ASP A 635 28.51 -45.97 -9.37
C ASP A 635 27.28 -46.77 -8.92
N CYS A 636 27.46 -47.98 -8.35
CA CYS A 636 26.36 -48.83 -7.90
C CYS A 636 25.91 -48.50 -6.47
N CYS A 637 26.86 -48.23 -5.57
CA CYS A 637 26.63 -48.09 -4.14
C CYS A 637 27.06 -46.73 -3.58
N GLY A 638 27.72 -45.89 -4.37
CA GLY A 638 28.17 -44.55 -3.97
C GLY A 638 29.26 -44.56 -2.91
N VAL A 639 29.98 -45.66 -2.69
CA VAL A 639 30.94 -45.77 -1.60
C VAL A 639 32.35 -45.41 -2.07
N LEU A 640 33.05 -44.61 -1.26
CA LEU A 640 34.44 -44.21 -1.46
C LEU A 640 35.24 -44.51 -0.19
N GLN A 641 36.18 -45.43 -0.28
CA GLN A 641 37.10 -45.74 0.83
C GLN A 641 38.13 -44.63 0.96
N ALA A 642 38.42 -44.23 2.19
CA ALA A 642 39.23 -43.05 2.45
C ALA A 642 40.02 -43.15 3.76
N GLN A 643 41.13 -42.44 3.86
CA GLN A 643 41.91 -42.21 5.07
C GLN A 643 41.76 -40.75 5.52
N ASP A 644 42.02 -40.45 6.80
CA ASP A 644 41.83 -39.10 7.36
C ASP A 644 42.57 -37.99 6.59
N GLY A 645 43.76 -38.31 6.08
CA GLY A 645 44.59 -37.37 5.32
C GLY A 645 44.22 -37.23 3.83
N ASP A 646 43.28 -38.03 3.34
CA ASP A 646 42.87 -37.96 1.93
C ASP A 646 42.08 -36.67 1.66
N VAL A 647 42.20 -36.18 0.43
CA VAL A 647 41.44 -35.04 -0.07
C VAL A 647 40.39 -35.54 -1.02
N VAL A 648 39.13 -35.21 -0.73
CA VAL A 648 37.99 -35.53 -1.58
C VAL A 648 37.74 -34.37 -2.53
N SER A 649 37.70 -34.69 -3.81
CA SER A 649 37.26 -33.83 -4.90
C SER A 649 35.75 -33.99 -5.07
N LEU A 650 35.02 -32.88 -5.02
CA LEU A 650 33.56 -32.75 -5.11
C LEU A 650 33.20 -31.93 -6.36
N PRO A 651 33.26 -32.53 -7.58
CA PRO A 651 33.02 -31.81 -8.81
C PRO A 651 31.54 -31.49 -9.01
N TYR A 652 31.24 -30.33 -9.60
CA TYR A 652 29.91 -29.95 -10.05
C TYR A 652 29.99 -29.09 -11.31
N GLN A 653 28.92 -29.09 -12.10
CA GLN A 653 28.78 -28.27 -13.31
C GLN A 653 27.48 -27.47 -13.24
N ALA A 654 27.61 -26.15 -13.22
CA ALA A 654 26.49 -25.22 -13.27
C ALA A 654 26.61 -24.36 -14.52
N TRP A 655 25.56 -24.26 -15.33
CA TRP A 655 25.70 -23.60 -16.62
C TRP A 655 24.41 -22.97 -17.13
N HIS A 656 24.59 -21.87 -17.86
CA HIS A 656 23.60 -21.16 -18.66
C HIS A 656 24.32 -20.51 -19.85
N PRO A 657 23.80 -20.61 -21.08
CA PRO A 657 24.55 -20.22 -22.29
C PRO A 657 25.01 -18.76 -22.32
N HIS A 658 24.26 -17.85 -21.70
CA HIS A 658 24.60 -16.42 -21.62
C HIS A 658 24.94 -15.90 -20.21
N GLY A 659 25.14 -16.79 -19.24
CA GLY A 659 25.45 -16.38 -17.87
C GLY A 659 24.30 -15.73 -17.08
N PHE A 660 23.07 -15.73 -17.61
CA PHE A 660 21.86 -15.27 -16.89
C PHE A 660 21.34 -16.28 -15.86
N ALA A 661 22.23 -16.84 -15.04
CA ALA A 661 21.88 -17.77 -13.98
C ALA A 661 22.75 -17.57 -12.73
N ASN A 662 22.17 -17.88 -11.58
CA ASN A 662 22.88 -18.04 -10.32
C ASN A 662 22.98 -19.52 -9.97
N TYR A 663 23.89 -19.91 -9.09
CA TYR A 663 23.94 -21.28 -8.61
C TYR A 663 24.25 -21.39 -7.12
N SER A 664 23.90 -22.53 -6.53
CA SER A 664 24.29 -22.91 -5.18
C SER A 664 24.68 -24.38 -5.14
N PHE A 665 25.80 -24.67 -4.48
CA PHE A 665 26.28 -26.04 -4.25
C PHE A 665 26.46 -26.30 -2.76
N VAL A 666 25.78 -27.31 -2.24
CA VAL A 666 25.78 -27.66 -0.82
C VAL A 666 26.07 -29.15 -0.65
N THR A 667 27.03 -29.46 0.23
CA THR A 667 27.28 -30.82 0.68
C THR A 667 26.77 -30.98 2.10
N VAL A 668 25.92 -31.98 2.32
CA VAL A 668 25.28 -32.29 3.61
C VAL A 668 25.77 -33.65 4.08
N ARG A 669 26.31 -33.73 5.30
CA ARG A 669 26.60 -35.00 5.99
C ARG A 669 25.45 -35.35 6.91
N GLY A 670 24.73 -36.44 6.64
CA GLY A 670 23.53 -36.81 7.40
C GLY A 670 22.49 -35.68 7.36
N ALA A 671 22.44 -34.84 8.40
CA ALA A 671 21.55 -33.67 8.51
C ALA A 671 22.30 -32.33 8.68
N SER A 672 23.63 -32.32 8.57
CA SER A 672 24.47 -31.14 8.84
C SER A 672 25.17 -30.68 7.56
N ASN A 673 25.09 -29.39 7.22
CA ASN A 673 25.86 -28.81 6.11
C ASN A 673 27.35 -28.87 6.45
N VAL A 674 28.16 -29.46 5.56
CA VAL A 674 29.62 -29.51 5.69
C VAL A 674 30.33 -28.60 4.70
N LEU A 675 29.72 -28.37 3.53
CA LEU A 675 30.15 -27.39 2.54
C LEU A 675 28.93 -26.58 2.09
N ASN A 676 29.07 -25.26 2.02
CA ASN A 676 28.03 -24.40 1.50
C ASN A 676 28.65 -23.33 0.59
N ARG A 677 28.47 -23.50 -0.72
CA ARG A 677 28.85 -22.55 -1.77
C ARG A 677 27.57 -21.96 -2.36
N SER A 678 26.93 -21.07 -1.61
CA SER A 678 25.72 -20.34 -2.04
C SER A 678 25.94 -18.83 -2.17
N GLN A 679 27.09 -18.33 -1.73
CA GLN A 679 27.41 -16.90 -1.72
C GLN A 679 28.85 -16.65 -2.18
N ASP A 680 29.06 -15.48 -2.76
CA ASP A 680 30.38 -14.98 -3.14
C ASP A 680 31.28 -14.81 -1.89
N PRO A 681 32.45 -15.48 -1.81
CA PRO A 681 33.38 -15.33 -0.70
C PRO A 681 33.95 -13.91 -0.55
N LEU A 682 34.05 -13.16 -1.66
CA LEU A 682 34.54 -11.79 -1.69
C LEU A 682 33.44 -10.78 -1.36
N ASN A 683 32.18 -11.17 -1.50
CA ASN A 683 31.03 -10.29 -1.26
C ASN A 683 29.89 -11.04 -0.54
N PRO A 684 30.02 -11.25 0.80
CA PRO A 684 29.03 -11.98 1.58
C PRO A 684 27.63 -11.39 1.43
N GLY A 685 26.68 -12.19 0.93
CA GLY A 685 25.30 -11.78 0.66
C GLY A 685 24.93 -11.68 -0.83
N GLN A 686 25.89 -11.79 -1.76
CA GLN A 686 25.58 -11.94 -3.18
C GLN A 686 25.58 -13.42 -3.60
N PRO A 687 24.60 -13.86 -4.43
CA PRO A 687 24.59 -15.21 -4.97
C PRO A 687 25.76 -15.40 -5.96
N LEU A 688 26.24 -16.64 -6.07
CA LEU A 688 27.25 -17.01 -7.07
C LEU A 688 26.61 -16.99 -8.46
N ARG A 689 27.28 -16.34 -9.41
CA ARG A 689 26.82 -16.19 -10.79
C ARG A 689 27.49 -17.22 -11.70
N VAL A 690 26.81 -17.56 -12.78
CA VAL A 690 27.43 -18.31 -13.89
C VAL A 690 28.19 -17.29 -14.74
N ASP A 691 29.51 -17.19 -14.54
CA ASP A 691 30.33 -16.08 -15.06
C ASP A 691 30.86 -16.24 -16.50
N ASP A 692 30.69 -17.39 -17.17
CA ASP A 692 31.20 -17.60 -18.54
C ASP A 692 30.11 -18.05 -19.54
N PRO A 693 29.75 -17.19 -20.52
CA PRO A 693 28.85 -17.56 -21.60
C PRO A 693 29.53 -18.51 -22.59
N GLY A 694 29.01 -19.74 -22.68
CA GLY A 694 29.39 -20.70 -23.73
C GLY A 694 30.37 -21.81 -23.33
N THR A 695 30.81 -21.87 -22.07
CA THR A 695 31.50 -23.05 -21.53
C THR A 695 30.76 -23.57 -20.29
N PRO A 696 30.44 -24.87 -20.20
CA PRO A 696 30.00 -25.44 -18.93
C PRO A 696 31.04 -25.09 -17.86
N LEU A 697 30.63 -24.35 -16.84
CA LEU A 697 31.52 -24.10 -15.72
C LEU A 697 31.69 -25.41 -14.97
N VAL A 698 32.76 -26.14 -15.25
CA VAL A 698 33.33 -27.11 -14.31
C VAL A 698 34.02 -26.28 -13.24
N ASN A 699 33.24 -25.69 -12.34
CA ASN A 699 33.71 -24.52 -11.59
C ASN A 699 34.95 -24.84 -10.77
N GLU A 700 36.02 -24.13 -11.14
CA GLU A 700 37.20 -23.89 -10.36
C GLU A 700 36.81 -23.10 -9.10
N ASP A 701 37.53 -23.32 -8.01
CA ASP A 701 37.41 -22.54 -6.79
C ASP A 701 37.41 -21.03 -7.12
N PRO A 702 36.55 -20.20 -6.50
CA PRO A 702 36.68 -18.74 -6.58
C PRO A 702 38.06 -18.19 -6.17
N THR A 703 38.92 -19.01 -5.54
CA THR A 703 40.35 -18.71 -5.30
C THR A 703 41.32 -19.31 -6.34
N GLY A 704 40.81 -19.88 -7.43
CA GLY A 704 41.55 -20.62 -8.46
C GLY A 704 41.77 -22.10 -8.10
N GLY A 705 41.18 -23.01 -8.89
CA GLY A 705 41.46 -24.45 -8.84
C GLY A 705 40.21 -25.34 -8.98
N SER A 706 40.09 -26.08 -10.08
CA SER A 706 39.20 -27.24 -10.19
C SER A 706 39.54 -28.31 -9.13
N PRO A 707 38.59 -29.10 -8.60
CA PRO A 707 37.19 -28.85 -8.21
C PRO A 707 37.09 -28.40 -6.73
N ALA A 708 35.87 -28.28 -6.17
CA ALA A 708 35.71 -28.10 -4.72
C ALA A 708 36.41 -29.25 -3.98
N THR A 709 37.38 -28.94 -3.12
CA THR A 709 38.12 -29.94 -2.36
C THR A 709 37.91 -29.76 -0.87
N MET A 710 37.83 -30.89 -0.15
CA MET A 710 37.82 -30.92 1.30
C MET A 710 38.60 -32.14 1.78
N THR A 711 39.28 -32.03 2.91
CA THR A 711 39.88 -33.21 3.54
C THR A 711 38.78 -34.14 4.05
N VAL A 712 39.04 -35.44 4.06
CA VAL A 712 38.15 -36.43 4.70
C VAL A 712 37.96 -36.07 6.17
N HIS A 713 39.02 -35.60 6.85
CA HIS A 713 38.92 -35.12 8.22
C HIS A 713 37.86 -34.03 8.39
N GLU A 714 37.89 -32.97 7.57
CA GLU A 714 36.91 -31.89 7.60
C GLU A 714 35.50 -32.37 7.28
N LEU A 715 35.33 -33.15 6.21
CA LEU A 715 34.05 -33.73 5.83
C LEU A 715 33.45 -34.58 6.96
N MET A 716 34.28 -35.21 7.80
CA MET A 716 33.85 -36.06 8.91
C MET A 716 33.66 -35.32 10.24
N THR A 717 34.17 -34.09 10.39
CA THR A 717 34.21 -33.35 11.67
C THR A 717 33.47 -32.01 11.67
N ILE A 718 33.42 -31.30 10.54
CA ILE A 718 32.77 -29.98 10.46
C ILE A 718 31.31 -30.09 10.86
N ASN A 719 30.84 -29.12 11.67
CA ASN A 719 29.46 -28.98 12.11
C ASN A 719 28.85 -30.25 12.74
N LEU A 720 29.66 -31.03 13.46
CA LEU A 720 29.16 -32.15 14.26
C LEU A 720 28.25 -31.66 15.39
N PRO A 721 27.12 -32.33 15.65
CA PRO A 721 26.34 -32.11 16.86
C PRO A 721 27.19 -32.30 18.13
N PRO A 722 26.93 -31.55 19.23
CA PRO A 722 27.66 -31.69 20.48
C PRO A 722 27.65 -33.11 21.06
N THR A 723 26.62 -33.89 20.73
CA THR A 723 26.42 -35.28 21.17
C THR A 723 27.22 -36.31 20.37
N CYS A 724 27.86 -35.91 19.27
CA CYS A 724 28.64 -36.80 18.40
C CYS A 724 30.10 -36.89 18.85
N ASN A 725 30.80 -37.94 18.38
CA ASN A 725 32.24 -38.08 18.59
C ASN A 725 32.98 -36.95 17.86
N GLN A 726 33.66 -36.09 18.62
CA GLN A 726 34.41 -34.95 18.07
C GLN A 726 35.64 -35.36 17.25
N ALA A 727 36.08 -36.62 17.33
CA ALA A 727 37.09 -37.18 16.45
C ALA A 727 36.58 -37.48 15.02
N GLY A 728 35.30 -37.25 14.74
CA GLY A 728 34.71 -37.45 13.42
C GLY A 728 33.97 -38.78 13.26
N CYS A 729 33.24 -38.89 12.16
CA CYS A 729 32.59 -40.13 11.75
C CYS A 729 33.61 -41.15 11.18
N VAL A 730 33.38 -42.44 11.45
CA VAL A 730 34.12 -43.56 10.84
C VAL A 730 33.55 -43.89 9.46
N VAL A 731 32.22 -43.82 9.35
CA VAL A 731 31.46 -43.92 8.10
C VAL A 731 30.40 -42.83 8.13
N ALA A 732 30.22 -42.10 7.03
CA ALA A 732 29.14 -41.13 6.92
C ALA A 732 28.61 -41.06 5.48
N GLY A 733 27.29 -40.87 5.38
CA GLY A 733 26.62 -40.57 4.12
C GLY A 733 26.57 -39.06 3.88
N PHE A 734 26.77 -38.69 2.62
CA PHE A 734 26.79 -37.33 2.13
C PHE A 734 25.80 -37.16 0.98
N SER A 735 25.19 -35.99 0.89
CA SER A 735 24.39 -35.55 -0.24
C SER A 735 24.97 -34.26 -0.78
N GLU A 736 25.30 -34.28 -2.07
CA GLU A 736 25.70 -33.13 -2.86
C GLU A 736 24.46 -32.60 -3.59
N ASN A 737 24.15 -31.33 -3.40
CA ASN A 737 22.96 -30.68 -3.92
C ASN A 737 23.40 -29.46 -4.73
N LEU A 738 23.11 -29.48 -6.03
CA LEU A 738 23.36 -28.37 -6.94
C LEU A 738 22.01 -27.82 -7.40
N TYR A 739 21.84 -26.52 -7.27
CA TYR A 739 20.72 -25.78 -7.85
C TYR A 739 21.25 -24.65 -8.71
N VAL A 740 20.72 -24.52 -9.93
CA VAL A 740 21.04 -23.46 -10.89
C VAL A 740 19.73 -22.74 -11.23
N ASP A 741 19.66 -21.50 -10.80
CA ASP A 741 18.49 -20.61 -10.84
C ASP A 741 18.61 -19.67 -12.03
N SER A 742 17.63 -19.71 -12.95
CA SER A 742 17.59 -18.76 -14.07
C SER A 742 17.18 -17.38 -13.58
N THR A 743 17.87 -16.36 -14.04
CA THR A 743 17.53 -14.98 -13.65
C THR A 743 16.40 -14.39 -14.49
N ALA A 744 15.92 -15.09 -15.54
CA ALA A 744 14.89 -14.61 -16.44
C ALA A 744 13.57 -14.29 -15.72
N THR A 745 12.87 -13.26 -16.18
CA THR A 745 11.59 -12.84 -15.59
C THR A 745 10.55 -12.49 -16.65
N ASP A 746 9.27 -12.73 -16.35
CA ASP A 746 8.15 -12.21 -17.15
C ASP A 746 7.65 -10.84 -16.66
N GLY A 747 8.30 -10.30 -15.63
CA GLY A 747 7.94 -9.06 -14.91
C GLY A 747 7.00 -9.29 -13.72
N TRP A 748 6.39 -10.46 -13.58
CA TRP A 748 5.53 -10.83 -12.44
C TRP A 748 6.09 -11.98 -11.62
N ASN A 749 6.77 -12.91 -12.28
CA ASN A 749 7.37 -14.10 -11.75
C ASN A 749 8.85 -14.15 -12.10
N TYR A 750 9.61 -14.83 -11.24
CA TYR A 750 11.02 -15.14 -11.45
C TYR A 750 11.25 -16.64 -11.70
N GLU A 751 10.28 -17.49 -11.37
CA GLU A 751 10.35 -18.93 -11.60
C GLU A 751 9.57 -19.28 -12.87
N LEU A 752 10.27 -19.28 -14.01
CA LEU A 752 9.68 -19.57 -15.33
C LEU A 752 9.84 -21.03 -15.77
N GLY A 753 10.39 -21.88 -14.90
CA GLY A 753 10.68 -23.28 -15.20
C GLY A 753 11.95 -23.48 -16.05
N TYR A 754 12.88 -22.53 -16.02
CA TYR A 754 14.17 -22.60 -16.72
C TYR A 754 15.30 -23.15 -15.85
N ASP A 755 15.05 -23.33 -14.56
CA ASP A 755 16.04 -23.79 -13.58
C ASP A 755 16.46 -25.24 -13.82
N ALA A 756 17.61 -25.60 -13.26
CA ALA A 756 18.12 -26.96 -13.26
C ALA A 756 18.65 -27.34 -11.87
N SER A 757 18.54 -28.62 -11.53
CA SER A 757 19.12 -29.15 -10.30
C SER A 757 19.72 -30.53 -10.53
N ALA A 758 20.67 -30.88 -9.68
CA ALA A 758 21.27 -32.20 -9.64
C ALA A 758 21.52 -32.59 -8.18
N VAL A 759 21.36 -33.88 -7.90
CA VAL A 759 21.65 -34.45 -6.59
C VAL A 759 22.49 -35.71 -6.78
N ARG A 760 23.54 -35.86 -5.97
CA ARG A 760 24.31 -37.08 -5.85
C ARG A 760 24.48 -37.42 -4.37
N ALA A 761 24.47 -38.71 -4.05
CA ALA A 761 24.80 -39.19 -2.72
C ALA A 761 26.06 -40.04 -2.79
N PHE A 762 26.89 -39.95 -1.75
CA PHE A 762 28.06 -40.81 -1.61
C PHE A 762 28.31 -41.12 -0.12
N VAL A 763 29.08 -42.17 0.14
CA VAL A 763 29.47 -42.60 1.48
C VAL A 763 30.99 -42.60 1.56
N LEU A 764 31.55 -41.91 2.54
CA LEU A 764 32.96 -42.07 2.88
C LEU A 764 33.09 -43.14 3.97
N SER A 765 33.98 -44.09 3.76
CA SER A 765 34.29 -45.14 4.74
C SER A 765 35.79 -45.15 5.06
N LYS A 766 36.12 -44.97 6.34
CA LYS A 766 37.48 -45.20 6.88
C LYS A 766 37.79 -46.66 7.16
N VAL A 767 36.80 -47.54 6.96
CA VAL A 767 36.93 -48.98 7.17
C VAL A 767 36.96 -49.65 5.79
N ALA A 768 37.84 -50.64 5.65
CA ALA A 768 37.88 -51.47 4.46
C ALA A 768 36.50 -52.11 4.24
N LEU A 769 35.96 -51.97 3.04
CA LEU A 769 34.75 -52.68 2.65
C LEU A 769 35.07 -54.18 2.54
N PRO A 770 34.15 -55.06 2.96
CA PRO A 770 34.31 -56.48 2.68
C PRO A 770 34.45 -56.67 1.16
N ALA A 771 35.44 -57.47 0.74
CA ALA A 771 35.63 -57.78 -0.68
C ALA A 771 34.34 -58.41 -1.23
N ALA A 772 33.85 -57.88 -2.35
CA ALA A 772 32.67 -58.38 -3.05
C ALA A 772 32.90 -59.79 -3.59
#